data_AF-A0A8J2RPL6-F1
#
_entry.id   AF-A0A8J2RPL6-F1
#
_cell.length_a   1.000
_cell.length_b   1.000
_cell.length_c   1.000
_cell.angle_alpha   90.00
_cell.angle_beta   90.00
_cell.angle_gamma   90.00
#
_symmetry.space_group_name_H-M   'P 1'
#
loop_
_entity.id
_entity.type
_entity.pdbx_description
1 polymer ?
#
loop_
_entity_poly.entity_id
_entity_poly.type
_entity_poly.pdbx_seq_one_letter_code
_entity_poly.pdbx_strand_id
1 'polypeptide(L)'
;MSIEIQQEKISLRNPEELPVITSSDVSFRDVSYTVGKGKKIKTILHSMSGVFKSGQLTAILGPSGAGKTSLMNILAGLKTTGVDGQVEIGGEKRDLKTFRKKSAYITQKDHLLQDLSVYEYMMSAAHLKLGNKVSDKEKKSETKLMMKTLGLTNSKHTRISCLSGGECKRLSIGVELFNNPSILFLDEPTSGLDSSSSLQCISLLRDIARSGRTVVATIHQPSSRLLDQFDHLYIVANGSCIYQGRVESLVPYLKLVNLNCPSYHNSADFIMDVATGEYGDVLPQLTSGVQNGRLIYNQDSASSLFVTPSHNGEDRKRDDDIKKRRKKDGLVYAAPFHTQSIFLHQQMLTKVRFVTHIFFAVFVGLMFQAVGNDAALGLNNAGMLFFNLMFIVFTAAMPTVVTFPMERKVLAREHLNNWYSLKAYFLAKTLADIPFQIIFPTMYMVIVYTMTNQPMIFERFSMLLLIAVGISLVAQGIGLFFGAGFDIQEAVFLAPTMAIPLLIFAGFFINFSSVPSYLNWITYVSFFRYGFEGFMLAIYDYGRPSIDCFQPYCYFRSPYKLLEQFDMNQSSYLICVVGLLVYFVVMRFAAYFLLRFKLKSKNIKRILNQISGAFDPGQLTAILGPSGAGKTSLMNILAGLKINGVEGCVEVNDEKQEVKTFRKQSAYIPQKDHLLQDLSVDEYMMSASHLKLGNNVSNKEKKLMIEMILKTLGLINSQRTRISNLSGGERKRLSIGLELFDNPAVLFLDEPTSGLDSSSSMQCINLLREIARSGRTVVATIHQPSSRLLDHFDNLYIMSKGSCIYQGPTGSLISYLKKFNLNCPSYHNPADFGEQLMDVATGEYGDVLFQLTSGVENGRLIYNEFSESILATSSQDDIVEYSSIRQRSESLNKVIQEKNGYRNKDQLAYGAPFHTQVSVLVERTWRSILREKMLTKVRFITNVGFALFVGLAYQFIGNNASLTLNNAAMLFFSQVFIVFTSVMPTIVTFPMERKVLAREHLNHWYSLKAYYLAKMLVDIPFQIIFPTVYLVIVYFMTSQPLSFERFSMLLCITICMSLVGQGVGLFFGTAFGIQSAVFLGPTCAIPFFLFSGYFINLNSVPAYLNWITGISLFRFGFEGSMLAIYNDRPPLECPQPYCHFRSPAKFLESFAMEKSSYLICIIGMLAYFFVLRFAGYFLLRSKLKTIR
;
A
#
# COMPACT_ATOMS: atom_id res chain seq x y z
N MET A 1 57.06 -32.71 -12.89
CA MET A 1 57.22 -31.25 -12.99
C MET A 1 55.88 -30.65 -12.60
N SER A 2 55.83 -30.01 -11.44
CA SER A 2 54.59 -29.67 -10.73
C SER A 2 53.99 -28.37 -11.27
N ILE A 3 52.69 -28.34 -11.54
CA ILE A 3 51.95 -27.11 -11.84
C ILE A 3 50.89 -26.94 -10.75
N GLU A 4 51.20 -26.10 -9.77
CA GLU A 4 50.25 -25.70 -8.73
C GLU A 4 49.18 -24.79 -9.35
N ILE A 5 47.95 -25.30 -9.44
CA ILE A 5 46.81 -24.47 -9.82
C ILE A 5 46.39 -23.67 -8.57
N GLN A 6 46.80 -22.40 -8.54
CA GLN A 6 46.35 -21.46 -7.52
C GLN A 6 44.83 -21.30 -7.58
N GLN A 7 44.13 -21.89 -6.62
CA GLN A 7 42.78 -21.47 -6.31
C GLN A 7 42.83 -20.02 -5.80
N GLU A 8 42.29 -19.08 -6.55
CA GLU A 8 41.81 -17.82 -5.96
C GLU A 8 40.63 -18.14 -5.03
N LYS A 9 40.95 -18.60 -3.82
CA LYS A 9 40.08 -18.42 -2.68
C LYS A 9 39.78 -16.93 -2.62
N ILE A 10 38.52 -16.55 -2.88
CA ILE A 10 37.98 -15.28 -2.42
C ILE A 10 37.98 -15.36 -0.89
N SER A 11 39.14 -15.03 -0.33
CA SER A 11 39.30 -14.78 1.09
C SER A 11 38.53 -13.49 1.39
N LEU A 12 37.26 -13.68 1.73
CA LEU A 12 36.66 -12.90 2.81
C LEU A 12 37.73 -12.81 3.90
N ARG A 13 38.08 -11.56 4.27
CA ARG A 13 39.23 -11.17 5.11
C ARG A 13 39.56 -12.20 6.20
N ASN A 14 40.86 -12.30 6.54
CA ASN A 14 41.24 -12.79 7.87
C ASN A 14 40.29 -12.17 8.92
N PRO A 15 39.70 -12.96 9.82
CA PRO A 15 38.68 -12.47 10.76
C PRO A 15 39.19 -11.34 11.69
N GLU A 16 40.50 -11.10 11.71
CA GLU A 16 41.22 -10.05 12.41
C GLU A 16 41.01 -8.62 11.87
N GLU A 17 40.61 -8.43 10.60
CA GLU A 17 40.38 -7.08 10.03
C GLU A 17 38.94 -6.54 10.26
N LEU A 18 38.06 -7.32 10.90
CA LEU A 18 36.81 -6.80 11.46
C LEU A 18 37.09 -6.33 12.90
N PRO A 19 36.65 -5.12 13.31
CA PRO A 19 36.97 -4.59 14.62
C PRO A 19 36.42 -5.51 15.72
N VAL A 20 37.34 -6.09 16.51
CA VAL A 20 37.02 -7.05 17.59
C VAL A 20 35.99 -6.45 18.55
N ILE A 21 34.89 -7.17 18.74
CA ILE A 21 33.71 -6.67 19.46
C ILE A 21 33.65 -7.29 20.86
N THR A 22 33.17 -6.52 21.84
CA THR A 22 32.76 -7.07 23.14
C THR A 22 31.63 -8.07 22.93
N SER A 23 31.94 -9.37 23.08
CA SER A 23 30.96 -10.46 23.04
C SER A 23 29.78 -10.17 23.98
N SER A 24 28.57 -10.48 23.54
CA SER A 24 27.34 -10.15 24.29
C SER A 24 26.28 -11.24 24.10
N ASP A 25 26.31 -12.24 24.97
CA ASP A 25 25.31 -13.30 25.02
C ASP A 25 23.93 -12.73 25.39
N VAL A 26 22.85 -13.32 24.85
CA VAL A 26 21.46 -12.96 25.15
C VAL A 26 20.83 -14.14 25.88
N SER A 27 20.33 -13.94 27.08
CA SER A 27 19.58 -14.96 27.81
C SER A 27 18.23 -14.43 28.29
N PHE A 28 17.28 -15.33 28.51
CA PHE A 28 15.95 -15.00 28.97
C PHE A 28 15.39 -16.12 29.84
N ARG A 29 14.56 -15.74 30.82
CA ARG A 29 14.00 -16.64 31.83
C ARG A 29 12.52 -16.36 32.02
N ASP A 30 11.73 -17.43 31.98
CA ASP A 30 10.29 -17.46 32.27
C ASP A 30 9.47 -16.40 31.50
N VAL A 31 9.81 -16.19 30.23
CA VAL A 31 9.16 -15.18 29.37
C VAL A 31 7.77 -15.62 28.94
N SER A 32 6.76 -14.90 29.41
CA SER A 32 5.35 -15.05 29.04
C SER A 32 4.86 -13.84 28.25
N TYR A 33 3.89 -14.03 27.36
CA TYR A 33 3.30 -12.93 26.57
C TYR A 33 1.80 -13.10 26.37
N THR A 34 1.03 -12.08 26.75
CA THR A 34 -0.44 -12.05 26.67
C THR A 34 -0.93 -10.91 25.77
N VAL A 35 -2.02 -11.16 25.04
CA VAL A 35 -2.63 -10.20 24.11
C VAL A 35 -4.14 -10.16 24.30
N GLY A 36 -4.67 -8.97 24.64
CA GLY A 36 -6.10 -8.75 24.79
C GLY A 36 -6.45 -7.42 25.46
N LYS A 37 -7.75 -7.10 25.51
CA LYS A 37 -8.34 -6.08 26.37
C LYS A 37 -9.71 -6.59 26.85
N GLY A 38 -10.01 -6.46 28.14
CA GLY A 38 -11.26 -6.98 28.74
C GLY A 38 -11.32 -8.52 28.73
N LYS A 39 -12.52 -9.10 28.65
CA LYS A 39 -12.80 -10.55 28.77
C LYS A 39 -12.20 -11.47 27.68
N LYS A 40 -11.37 -10.97 26.76
CA LYS A 40 -10.68 -11.77 25.73
C LYS A 40 -9.18 -11.54 25.78
N ILE A 41 -8.51 -12.22 26.71
CA ILE A 41 -7.05 -12.28 26.82
C ILE A 41 -6.60 -13.64 26.28
N LYS A 42 -5.65 -13.64 25.34
CA LYS A 42 -5.01 -14.86 24.82
C LYS A 42 -3.52 -14.84 25.17
N THR A 43 -3.05 -15.88 25.85
CA THR A 43 -1.61 -16.14 26.04
C THR A 43 -1.02 -16.67 24.73
N ILE A 44 0.17 -16.18 24.37
CA ILE A 44 0.89 -16.55 23.14
C ILE A 44 2.21 -17.26 23.48
N LEU A 45 2.91 -16.83 24.54
CA LEU A 45 4.13 -17.48 25.04
C LEU A 45 3.93 -17.87 26.51
N HIS A 46 4.43 -19.04 26.88
CA HIS A 46 4.19 -19.72 28.16
C HIS A 46 5.52 -19.93 28.88
N SER A 47 5.95 -18.94 29.67
CA SER A 47 7.14 -18.94 30.54
C SER A 47 8.41 -19.59 29.95
N MET A 48 8.77 -19.23 28.72
CA MET A 48 9.93 -19.81 28.03
C MET A 48 11.26 -19.24 28.55
N SER A 49 12.29 -20.08 28.58
CA SER A 49 13.67 -19.67 28.89
C SER A 49 14.61 -19.98 27.71
N GLY A 50 15.81 -19.41 27.69
CA GLY A 50 16.81 -19.73 26.65
C GLY A 50 18.06 -18.87 26.70
N VAL A 51 19.08 -19.28 25.95
CA VAL A 51 20.41 -18.63 25.89
C VAL A 51 20.96 -18.69 24.46
N PHE A 52 21.39 -17.56 23.92
CA PHE A 52 22.04 -17.40 22.62
C PHE A 52 23.43 -16.77 22.82
N LYS A 53 24.48 -17.45 22.35
CA LYS A 53 25.87 -17.06 22.60
C LYS A 53 26.47 -16.20 21.48
N SER A 54 27.41 -15.36 21.85
CA SER A 54 28.27 -14.61 20.94
C SER A 54 29.15 -15.55 20.11
N GLY A 55 29.43 -15.18 18.86
CA GLY A 55 30.21 -16.01 17.94
C GLY A 55 29.39 -17.10 17.21
N GLN A 56 28.11 -17.28 17.58
CA GLN A 56 27.24 -18.31 17.03
C GLN A 56 26.08 -17.71 16.23
N LEU A 57 25.74 -18.38 15.13
CA LEU A 57 24.52 -18.13 14.37
C LEU A 57 23.39 -19.05 14.89
N THR A 58 22.35 -18.45 15.49
CA THR A 58 21.19 -19.17 16.06
C THR A 58 19.97 -19.12 15.15
N ALA A 59 19.35 -20.27 14.89
CA ALA A 59 18.05 -20.40 14.22
C ALA A 59 16.90 -20.58 15.23
N ILE A 60 15.81 -19.83 15.05
CA ILE A 60 14.52 -20.03 15.73
C ILE A 60 13.52 -20.67 14.75
N LEU A 61 13.13 -21.92 15.03
CA LEU A 61 12.16 -22.71 14.24
C LEU A 61 10.85 -22.95 14.99
N GLY A 62 9.86 -23.52 14.30
CA GLY A 62 8.51 -23.81 14.81
C GLY A 62 7.40 -23.49 13.81
N PRO A 63 6.18 -24.02 13.95
CA PRO A 63 5.10 -23.81 13.00
C PRO A 63 4.58 -22.36 12.92
N SER A 64 3.75 -22.08 11.93
CA SER A 64 3.09 -20.77 11.79
C SER A 64 2.14 -20.53 12.97
N GLY A 65 2.23 -19.34 13.58
CA GLY A 65 1.45 -19.02 14.79
C GLY A 65 2.05 -19.48 16.13
N ALA A 66 3.10 -20.31 16.13
CA ALA A 66 3.71 -20.86 17.35
C ALA A 66 4.35 -19.84 18.31
N GLY A 67 4.52 -18.58 17.88
CA GLY A 67 5.05 -17.49 18.71
C GLY A 67 6.42 -16.96 18.31
N LYS A 68 7.13 -17.58 17.34
CA LYS A 68 8.47 -17.19 16.85
C LYS A 68 8.74 -15.69 16.76
N THR A 69 7.97 -14.98 15.93
CA THR A 69 8.10 -13.52 15.73
C THR A 69 7.70 -12.73 16.98
N SER A 70 6.81 -13.26 17.85
CA SER A 70 6.51 -12.62 19.14
C SER A 70 7.71 -12.70 20.09
N LEU A 71 8.34 -13.89 20.21
CA LEU A 71 9.57 -14.08 20.98
C LEU A 71 10.68 -13.15 20.47
N MET A 72 10.95 -13.14 19.16
CA MET A 72 11.98 -12.27 18.60
C MET A 72 11.68 -10.78 18.84
N ASN A 73 10.43 -10.32 18.68
CA ASN A 73 10.06 -8.94 19.00
C ASN A 73 10.24 -8.60 20.49
N ILE A 74 10.04 -9.57 21.39
CA ILE A 74 10.28 -9.40 22.83
C ILE A 74 11.78 -9.31 23.10
N LEU A 75 12.60 -10.21 22.54
CA LEU A 75 14.07 -10.22 22.71
C LEU A 75 14.74 -8.99 22.09
N ALA A 76 14.30 -8.54 20.92
CA ALA A 76 14.73 -7.29 20.29
C ALA A 76 14.19 -6.02 20.96
N GLY A 77 13.33 -6.13 21.98
CA GLY A 77 12.81 -4.97 22.73
C GLY A 77 11.84 -4.10 21.94
N LEU A 78 11.21 -4.67 20.92
CA LEU A 78 10.13 -4.08 20.12
C LEU A 78 8.75 -4.30 20.77
N LYS A 79 8.63 -5.33 21.62
CA LYS A 79 7.47 -5.65 22.46
C LYS A 79 7.86 -5.68 23.94
N THR A 80 7.16 -4.89 24.74
CA THR A 80 7.37 -4.75 26.20
C THR A 80 6.07 -4.71 27.01
N THR A 81 4.91 -4.67 26.35
CA THR A 81 3.58 -4.57 26.99
C THR A 81 2.91 -5.93 27.01
N GLY A 82 2.42 -6.37 28.17
CA GLY A 82 1.85 -7.72 28.34
C GLY A 82 2.91 -8.82 28.31
N VAL A 83 4.16 -8.49 28.65
CA VAL A 83 5.30 -9.40 28.70
C VAL A 83 5.75 -9.52 30.14
N ASP A 84 5.77 -10.75 30.66
CA ASP A 84 6.32 -11.10 31.97
C ASP A 84 7.61 -11.93 31.77
N GLY A 85 8.42 -12.07 32.81
CA GLY A 85 9.73 -12.74 32.76
C GLY A 85 10.92 -11.77 32.65
N GLN A 86 12.14 -12.32 32.55
CA GLN A 86 13.39 -11.54 32.56
C GLN A 86 14.22 -11.79 31.30
N VAL A 87 14.92 -10.76 30.83
CA VAL A 87 15.86 -10.83 29.69
C VAL A 87 17.18 -10.19 30.14
N GLU A 88 18.28 -10.91 29.95
CA GLU A 88 19.63 -10.57 30.38
C GLU A 88 20.57 -10.51 29.16
N ILE A 89 21.57 -9.63 29.19
CA ILE A 89 22.57 -9.44 28.14
C ILE A 89 23.95 -9.45 28.81
N GLY A 90 24.81 -10.41 28.45
CA GLY A 90 26.10 -10.59 29.10
C GLY A 90 26.00 -10.82 30.62
N GLY A 91 24.90 -11.40 31.10
CA GLY A 91 24.63 -11.61 32.52
C GLY A 91 23.95 -10.44 33.27
N GLU A 92 23.85 -9.26 32.67
CA GLU A 92 23.15 -8.11 33.27
C GLU A 92 21.71 -7.98 32.79
N LYS A 93 20.79 -7.51 33.65
CA LYS A 93 19.39 -7.25 33.25
C LYS A 93 19.33 -6.22 32.12
N ARG A 94 18.55 -6.52 31.07
CA ARG A 94 18.44 -5.67 29.88
C ARG A 94 17.85 -4.30 30.17
N ASP A 95 18.69 -3.27 30.14
CA ASP A 95 18.23 -1.90 29.86
C ASP A 95 18.01 -1.71 28.35
N LEU A 96 16.79 -1.34 27.98
CA LEU A 96 16.39 -1.10 26.59
C LEU A 96 17.10 0.09 25.94
N LYS A 97 17.60 1.08 26.71
CA LYS A 97 18.27 2.27 26.15
C LYS A 97 19.70 1.95 25.68
N THR A 98 20.45 1.16 26.45
CA THR A 98 21.78 0.67 26.10
C THR A 98 21.71 -0.46 25.07
N PHE A 99 20.81 -1.43 25.27
CA PHE A 99 20.63 -2.57 24.36
C PHE A 99 20.35 -2.13 22.93
N ARG A 100 19.44 -1.18 22.69
CA ARG A 100 19.11 -0.69 21.34
C ARG A 100 20.27 -0.06 20.58
N LYS A 101 21.37 0.31 21.26
CA LYS A 101 22.62 0.75 20.60
C LYS A 101 23.55 -0.41 20.24
N LYS A 102 23.43 -1.54 20.96
CA LYS A 102 24.18 -2.78 20.72
C LYS A 102 23.47 -3.74 19.76
N SER A 103 22.14 -3.64 19.62
CA SER A 103 21.29 -4.51 18.80
C SER A 103 20.76 -3.84 17.53
N ALA A 104 20.70 -4.57 16.41
CA ALA A 104 19.94 -4.16 15.22
C ALA A 104 18.84 -5.19 14.86
N TYR A 105 17.73 -4.73 14.26
CA TYR A 105 16.61 -5.58 13.84
C TYR A 105 16.32 -5.44 12.34
N ILE A 106 16.32 -6.55 11.61
CA ILE A 106 15.95 -6.61 10.20
C ILE A 106 14.55 -7.22 10.09
N THR A 107 13.61 -6.43 9.57
CA THR A 107 12.22 -6.85 9.33
C THR A 107 12.10 -7.76 8.11
N GLN A 108 11.26 -8.81 8.16
CA GLN A 108 10.90 -9.71 7.04
C GLN A 108 10.90 -9.02 5.67
N LYS A 109 10.10 -7.96 5.53
CA LYS A 109 10.07 -7.18 4.29
C LYS A 109 11.15 -6.09 4.29
N ASP A 110 11.98 -6.14 3.26
CA ASP A 110 12.93 -5.08 2.95
C ASP A 110 12.23 -3.96 2.27
N HIS A 111 12.39 -2.79 2.84
CA HIS A 111 11.86 -1.63 2.18
C HIS A 111 12.59 -0.36 2.64
N LEU A 112 12.85 0.47 1.64
CA LEU A 112 14.03 1.31 1.46
C LEU A 112 13.60 2.51 0.59
N LEU A 113 14.42 3.57 0.50
CA LEU A 113 14.16 4.71 -0.39
C LEU A 113 14.36 4.30 -1.86
N GLN A 114 13.26 4.02 -2.57
CA GLN A 114 13.30 3.29 -3.84
C GLN A 114 13.86 4.09 -5.02
N ASP A 115 13.85 5.40 -4.91
CA ASP A 115 14.30 6.35 -5.94
C ASP A 115 15.82 6.61 -5.88
N LEU A 116 16.47 6.31 -4.76
CA LEU A 116 17.93 6.46 -4.57
C LEU A 116 18.71 5.27 -5.14
N SER A 117 19.98 5.50 -5.49
CA SER A 117 20.94 4.43 -5.80
C SER A 117 21.51 3.76 -4.53
N VAL A 118 22.08 2.56 -4.69
CA VAL A 118 22.80 1.83 -3.62
C VAL A 118 23.84 2.72 -2.94
N TYR A 119 24.69 3.37 -3.74
CA TYR A 119 25.79 4.19 -3.22
C TYR A 119 25.27 5.40 -2.43
N GLU A 120 24.27 6.12 -2.95
CA GLU A 120 23.67 7.26 -2.25
C GLU A 120 23.03 6.83 -0.93
N TYR A 121 22.34 5.70 -0.90
CA TYR A 121 21.69 5.18 0.31
C TYR A 121 22.69 4.70 1.35
N MET A 122 23.73 3.93 0.95
CA MET A 122 24.79 3.49 1.86
C MET A 122 25.63 4.65 2.38
N MET A 123 25.97 5.63 1.53
CA MET A 123 26.69 6.83 1.95
C MET A 123 25.86 7.70 2.92
N SER A 124 24.54 7.81 2.67
CA SER A 124 23.61 8.49 3.59
C SER A 124 23.53 7.77 4.94
N ALA A 125 23.48 6.44 4.94
CA ALA A 125 23.52 5.63 6.17
C ALA A 125 24.85 5.80 6.92
N ALA A 126 25.99 5.74 6.22
CA ALA A 126 27.31 5.93 6.81
C ALA A 126 27.45 7.31 7.48
N HIS A 127 26.95 8.38 6.84
CA HIS A 127 26.95 9.72 7.40
C HIS A 127 26.13 9.82 8.70
N LEU A 128 24.98 9.16 8.77
CA LEU A 128 24.10 9.17 9.94
C LEU A 128 24.62 8.28 11.09
N LYS A 129 25.29 7.17 10.76
CA LYS A 129 25.68 6.12 11.73
C LYS A 129 27.09 6.30 12.28
N LEU A 130 28.08 6.60 11.43
CA LEU A 130 29.45 6.88 11.86
C LEU A 130 29.58 8.30 12.46
N GLY A 131 28.62 9.19 12.16
CA GLY A 131 28.55 10.55 12.67
C GLY A 131 29.71 11.44 12.22
N ASN A 132 29.93 12.54 12.94
CA ASN A 132 30.93 13.56 12.57
C ASN A 132 32.36 13.25 13.08
N LYS A 133 32.58 12.12 13.73
CA LYS A 133 33.91 11.73 14.27
C LYS A 133 34.84 11.14 13.20
N VAL A 134 34.25 10.53 12.18
CA VAL A 134 34.94 9.91 11.05
C VAL A 134 34.97 10.92 9.90
N SER A 135 36.10 11.04 9.21
CA SER A 135 36.21 11.97 8.08
C SER A 135 35.37 11.51 6.88
N ASP A 136 34.93 12.45 6.03
CA ASP A 136 34.16 12.09 4.83
C ASP A 136 35.00 11.30 3.79
N LYS A 137 36.34 11.26 3.94
CA LYS A 137 37.22 10.36 3.18
C LYS A 137 37.12 8.93 3.71
N GLU A 138 37.20 8.74 5.03
CA GLU A 138 37.03 7.43 5.68
C GLU A 138 35.61 6.88 5.50
N LYS A 139 34.56 7.70 5.63
CA LYS A 139 33.18 7.24 5.34
C LYS A 139 33.03 6.69 3.93
N LYS A 140 33.75 7.26 2.95
CA LYS A 140 33.80 6.76 1.56
C LYS A 140 34.59 5.46 1.43
N SER A 141 35.70 5.28 2.16
CA SER A 141 36.43 4.01 2.15
C SER A 141 35.63 2.90 2.85
N GLU A 142 35.06 3.17 4.02
CA GLU A 142 34.16 2.26 4.74
C GLU A 142 32.95 1.86 3.89
N THR A 143 32.30 2.82 3.21
CA THR A 143 31.17 2.52 2.31
C THR A 143 31.59 1.62 1.15
N LYS A 144 32.75 1.87 0.52
CA LYS A 144 33.28 1.01 -0.56
C LYS A 144 33.66 -0.38 -0.06
N LEU A 145 34.28 -0.48 1.11
CA LEU A 145 34.67 -1.72 1.75
C LEU A 145 33.44 -2.56 2.10
N MET A 146 32.46 -1.96 2.77
CA MET A 146 31.17 -2.58 3.09
C MET A 146 30.44 -3.07 1.83
N MET A 147 30.42 -2.26 0.75
CA MET A 147 29.87 -2.70 -0.54
C MET A 147 30.61 -3.92 -1.13
N LYS A 148 31.94 -4.00 -0.99
CA LYS A 148 32.74 -5.15 -1.42
C LYS A 148 32.39 -6.40 -0.60
N THR A 149 32.35 -6.28 0.73
CA THR A 149 31.99 -7.37 1.66
C THR A 149 30.58 -7.93 1.41
N LEU A 150 29.64 -7.09 0.97
CA LEU A 150 28.25 -7.49 0.68
C LEU A 150 28.02 -7.96 -0.76
N GLY A 151 29.06 -7.98 -1.61
CA GLY A 151 28.92 -8.30 -3.03
C GLY A 151 28.01 -7.32 -3.80
N LEU A 152 27.99 -6.04 -3.42
CA LEU A 152 27.12 -5.00 -4.01
C LEU A 152 27.87 -4.03 -4.94
N THR A 153 29.17 -4.24 -5.18
CA THR A 153 30.02 -3.36 -6.00
C THR A 153 29.44 -3.07 -7.39
N ASN A 154 28.90 -4.10 -8.05
CA ASN A 154 28.35 -3.99 -9.41
C ASN A 154 27.04 -3.20 -9.46
N SER A 155 26.29 -3.17 -8.36
CA SER A 155 24.99 -2.47 -8.25
C SER A 155 25.10 -1.05 -7.67
N LYS A 156 26.31 -0.49 -7.55
CA LYS A 156 26.62 0.84 -7.00
C LYS A 156 25.66 1.96 -7.44
N HIS A 157 25.43 2.07 -8.74
CA HIS A 157 24.63 3.13 -9.37
C HIS A 157 23.19 2.70 -9.67
N THR A 158 22.84 1.44 -9.38
CA THR A 158 21.50 0.88 -9.58
C THR A 158 20.54 1.48 -8.56
N ARG A 159 19.39 1.99 -9.03
CA ARG A 159 18.30 2.44 -8.13
C ARG A 159 17.79 1.27 -7.30
N ILE A 160 17.38 1.53 -6.07
CA ILE A 160 16.87 0.50 -5.15
C ILE A 160 15.59 -0.17 -5.68
N SER A 161 14.80 0.54 -6.49
CA SER A 161 13.70 -0.04 -7.29
C SER A 161 14.12 -1.11 -8.33
N CYS A 162 15.42 -1.31 -8.57
CA CYS A 162 15.98 -2.20 -9.59
C CYS A 162 16.82 -3.40 -9.06
N LEU A 163 17.32 -3.37 -7.81
CA LEU A 163 18.12 -4.44 -7.15
C LEU A 163 17.40 -5.80 -6.99
N SER A 164 18.09 -6.93 -7.11
CA SER A 164 17.50 -8.27 -6.89
C SER A 164 16.96 -8.47 -5.45
N GLY A 165 16.22 -9.56 -5.20
CA GLY A 165 15.75 -9.88 -3.84
C GLY A 165 16.91 -10.04 -2.86
N GLY A 166 17.90 -10.85 -3.23
CA GLY A 166 19.12 -11.07 -2.45
C GLY A 166 19.95 -9.80 -2.26
N GLU A 167 20.16 -9.01 -3.32
CA GLU A 167 20.87 -7.72 -3.23
C GLU A 167 20.14 -6.73 -2.31
N CYS A 168 18.81 -6.67 -2.41
CA CYS A 168 17.98 -5.84 -1.55
C CYS A 168 18.12 -6.26 -0.08
N LYS A 169 18.17 -7.57 0.21
CA LYS A 169 18.41 -8.11 1.56
C LYS A 169 19.83 -7.81 2.05
N ARG A 170 20.86 -8.05 1.23
CA ARG A 170 22.26 -7.74 1.57
C ARG A 170 22.47 -6.26 1.82
N LEU A 171 21.87 -5.38 1.02
CA LEU A 171 21.84 -3.93 1.27
C LEU A 171 21.13 -3.61 2.59
N SER A 172 20.00 -4.26 2.84
CA SER A 172 19.20 -4.09 4.05
C SER A 172 19.95 -4.51 5.32
N ILE A 173 20.77 -5.57 5.27
CA ILE A 173 21.65 -6.02 6.37
C ILE A 173 22.86 -5.08 6.50
N GLY A 174 23.57 -4.85 5.39
CA GLY A 174 24.82 -4.09 5.35
C GLY A 174 24.71 -2.65 5.84
N VAL A 175 23.59 -2.02 5.53
CA VAL A 175 23.26 -0.68 6.04
C VAL A 175 23.05 -0.67 7.56
N GLU A 176 22.70 -1.81 8.19
CA GLU A 176 22.68 -1.94 9.65
C GLU A 176 24.07 -2.17 10.27
N LEU A 177 25.03 -2.73 9.51
CA LEU A 177 26.39 -3.01 9.99
C LEU A 177 27.26 -1.77 10.23
N PHE A 178 26.95 -0.61 9.64
CA PHE A 178 27.70 0.64 9.89
C PHE A 178 27.75 1.08 11.37
N ASN A 179 26.80 0.64 12.20
CA ASN A 179 26.81 0.91 13.65
C ASN A 179 27.69 -0.09 14.45
N ASN A 180 28.28 -1.08 13.79
CA ASN A 180 28.95 -2.24 14.37
C ASN A 180 28.20 -2.88 15.57
N PRO A 181 26.92 -3.29 15.40
CA PRO A 181 26.15 -3.89 16.48
C PRO A 181 26.78 -5.22 16.94
N SER A 182 26.74 -5.51 18.24
CA SER A 182 27.17 -6.81 18.79
C SER A 182 26.09 -7.88 18.73
N ILE A 183 24.82 -7.49 18.55
CA ILE A 183 23.66 -8.39 18.48
C ILE A 183 22.84 -8.08 17.23
N LEU A 184 22.44 -9.09 16.47
CA LEU A 184 21.69 -8.93 15.21
C LEU A 184 20.47 -9.86 15.20
N PHE A 185 19.27 -9.29 15.11
CA PHE A 185 18.01 -10.04 14.98
C PHE A 185 17.48 -9.93 13.55
N LEU A 186 17.17 -11.06 12.92
CA LEU A 186 16.65 -11.10 11.55
C LEU A 186 15.35 -11.90 11.50
N ASP A 187 14.25 -11.20 11.24
CA ASP A 187 12.93 -11.81 11.11
C ASP A 187 12.77 -12.36 9.69
N GLU A 188 12.82 -13.68 9.53
CA GLU A 188 12.81 -14.41 8.25
C GLU A 188 13.73 -13.80 7.17
N PRO A 189 15.07 -13.92 7.33
CA PRO A 189 16.02 -13.36 6.38
C PRO A 189 15.98 -14.02 4.99
N THR A 190 15.49 -15.27 4.91
CA THR A 190 15.33 -16.06 3.69
C THR A 190 13.96 -15.87 3.01
N SER A 191 13.00 -15.18 3.66
CA SER A 191 11.65 -15.02 3.11
C SER A 191 11.67 -14.29 1.77
N GLY A 192 11.20 -14.97 0.72
CA GLY A 192 11.24 -14.45 -0.64
C GLY A 192 12.65 -14.33 -1.21
N LEU A 193 13.62 -15.14 -0.77
CA LEU A 193 14.94 -15.35 -1.39
C LEU A 193 15.11 -16.81 -1.83
N ASP A 194 15.60 -17.07 -3.04
CA ASP A 194 16.18 -18.38 -3.42
C ASP A 194 17.00 -18.96 -2.27
N SER A 195 16.99 -20.27 -2.07
CA SER A 195 18.14 -21.10 -2.43
C SER A 195 19.52 -20.43 -2.26
N SER A 196 20.22 -20.13 -3.36
CA SER A 196 21.58 -19.58 -3.35
C SER A 196 21.66 -18.18 -2.76
N SER A 197 20.71 -17.26 -3.03
CA SER A 197 20.67 -15.97 -2.33
C SER A 197 20.47 -16.12 -0.81
N SER A 198 19.76 -17.14 -0.35
CA SER A 198 19.53 -17.48 1.05
C SER A 198 20.78 -18.10 1.65
N LEU A 199 21.42 -19.05 0.96
CA LEU A 199 22.70 -19.64 1.38
C LEU A 199 23.78 -18.55 1.48
N GLN A 200 23.92 -17.67 0.49
CA GLN A 200 24.80 -16.50 0.52
C GLN A 200 24.45 -15.54 1.66
N CYS A 201 23.16 -15.31 1.92
CA CYS A 201 22.70 -14.46 3.03
C CYS A 201 23.05 -15.09 4.40
N ILE A 202 22.81 -16.39 4.58
CA ILE A 202 23.11 -17.14 5.80
C ILE A 202 24.62 -17.30 6.01
N SER A 203 25.40 -17.56 4.94
CA SER A 203 26.86 -17.62 4.97
C SER A 203 27.46 -16.27 5.41
N LEU A 204 27.02 -15.17 4.78
CA LEU A 204 27.36 -13.81 5.21
C LEU A 204 27.00 -13.56 6.69
N LEU A 205 25.84 -14.01 7.16
CA LEU A 205 25.44 -13.89 8.57
C LEU A 205 26.30 -14.75 9.50
N ARG A 206 26.78 -15.91 9.05
CA ARG A 206 27.69 -16.79 9.78
C ARG A 206 29.06 -16.14 9.95
N ASP A 207 29.61 -15.50 8.92
CA ASP A 207 30.87 -14.76 9.02
C ASP A 207 30.73 -13.48 9.88
N ILE A 208 29.58 -12.81 9.79
CA ILE A 208 29.21 -11.70 10.68
C ILE A 208 29.11 -12.18 12.15
N ALA A 209 28.66 -13.41 12.40
CA ALA A 209 28.62 -14.01 13.74
C ALA A 209 30.04 -14.37 14.24
N ARG A 210 30.83 -15.08 13.42
CA ARG A 210 32.21 -15.53 13.73
C ARG A 210 33.15 -14.41 14.15
N SER A 211 32.94 -13.19 13.65
CA SER A 211 33.64 -11.98 14.11
C SER A 211 33.18 -11.44 15.49
N GLY A 212 32.60 -12.30 16.33
CA GLY A 212 32.26 -11.99 17.73
C GLY A 212 30.87 -11.38 17.96
N ARG A 213 29.91 -11.61 17.05
CA ARG A 213 28.52 -11.13 17.20
C ARG A 213 27.56 -12.26 17.57
N THR A 214 26.49 -11.92 18.27
CA THR A 214 25.35 -12.81 18.54
C THR A 214 24.31 -12.61 17.43
N VAL A 215 24.15 -13.56 16.52
CA VAL A 215 23.22 -13.44 15.39
C VAL A 215 22.07 -14.42 15.55
N VAL A 216 20.84 -13.91 15.52
CA VAL A 216 19.60 -14.69 15.74
C VAL A 216 18.65 -14.47 14.58
N ALA A 217 18.31 -15.55 13.86
CA ALA A 217 17.38 -15.54 12.74
C ALA A 217 16.15 -16.41 13.03
N THR A 218 14.94 -15.94 12.72
CA THR A 218 13.77 -16.83 12.57
C THR A 218 13.81 -17.38 11.17
N ILE A 219 13.62 -18.69 11.00
CA ILE A 219 13.47 -19.29 9.69
C ILE A 219 12.16 -20.07 9.64
N HIS A 220 11.53 -20.01 8.48
CA HIS A 220 10.43 -20.89 8.12
C HIS A 220 11.00 -21.91 7.13
N GLN A 221 11.03 -23.18 7.55
CA GLN A 221 11.47 -24.35 6.75
C GLN A 221 12.82 -24.19 6.03
N PRO A 222 13.95 -24.32 6.75
CA PRO A 222 15.25 -24.40 6.11
C PRO A 222 15.42 -25.75 5.38
N SER A 223 16.05 -25.72 4.20
CA SER A 223 16.70 -26.89 3.60
C SER A 223 17.79 -27.45 4.53
N SER A 224 18.13 -28.73 4.42
CA SER A 224 19.14 -29.36 5.30
C SER A 224 20.48 -28.63 5.25
N ARG A 225 20.98 -28.35 4.04
CA ARG A 225 22.22 -27.59 3.81
C ARG A 225 22.18 -26.16 4.37
N LEU A 226 21.00 -25.55 4.49
CA LEU A 226 20.84 -24.23 5.11
C LEU A 226 20.76 -24.34 6.64
N LEU A 227 20.16 -25.42 7.18
CA LEU A 227 20.18 -25.73 8.60
C LEU A 227 21.60 -25.99 9.11
N ASP A 228 22.44 -26.69 8.35
CA ASP A 228 23.84 -27.01 8.68
C ASP A 228 24.76 -25.77 8.76
N GLN A 229 24.30 -24.59 8.32
CA GLN A 229 25.01 -23.33 8.52
C GLN A 229 24.78 -22.72 9.92
N PHE A 230 23.82 -23.23 10.70
CA PHE A 230 23.51 -22.75 12.04
C PHE A 230 24.31 -23.50 13.10
N ASP A 231 24.93 -22.76 14.01
CA ASP A 231 25.73 -23.35 15.09
C ASP A 231 24.84 -23.73 16.30
N HIS A 232 23.64 -23.14 16.40
CA HIS A 232 22.67 -23.37 17.49
C HIS A 232 21.21 -23.27 17.01
N LEU A 233 20.34 -24.09 17.60
CA LEU A 233 18.95 -24.26 17.21
C LEU A 233 18.01 -24.12 18.42
N TYR A 234 16.91 -23.39 18.24
CA TYR A 234 15.89 -23.16 19.27
C TYR A 234 14.48 -23.33 18.66
N ILE A 235 13.69 -24.26 19.18
CA ILE A 235 12.43 -24.69 18.53
C ILE A 235 11.22 -24.40 19.42
N VAL A 236 10.23 -23.72 18.84
CA VAL A 236 9.03 -23.24 19.54
C VAL A 236 7.76 -23.92 18.99
N ALA A 237 6.98 -24.56 19.86
CA ALA A 237 5.66 -25.12 19.55
C ALA A 237 4.64 -24.67 20.59
N ASN A 238 3.43 -24.27 20.15
CA ASN A 238 2.34 -23.79 21.02
C ASN A 238 2.73 -22.72 22.07
N GLY A 239 3.78 -21.93 21.81
CA GLY A 239 4.29 -20.92 22.74
C GLY A 239 5.20 -21.44 23.84
N SER A 240 5.68 -22.68 23.73
CA SER A 240 6.67 -23.33 24.61
C SER A 240 7.91 -23.74 23.80
N CYS A 241 9.05 -23.94 24.45
CA CYS A 241 10.28 -24.45 23.85
C CYS A 241 10.34 -25.97 23.95
N ILE A 242 10.50 -26.66 22.82
CA ILE A 242 10.56 -28.14 22.73
C ILE A 242 11.99 -28.67 22.49
N TYR A 243 12.91 -27.80 22.06
CA TYR A 243 14.32 -28.15 21.86
C TYR A 243 15.21 -26.90 21.90
N GLN A 244 16.39 -27.03 22.51
CA GLN A 244 17.48 -26.07 22.46
C GLN A 244 18.82 -26.81 22.50
N GLY A 245 19.69 -26.59 21.50
CA GLY A 245 20.96 -27.31 21.38
C GLY A 245 21.68 -27.05 20.06
N ARG A 246 22.75 -27.80 19.78
CA ARG A 246 23.39 -27.81 18.46
C ARG A 246 22.49 -28.48 17.43
N VAL A 247 22.65 -28.12 16.15
CA VAL A 247 21.91 -28.74 15.03
C VAL A 247 22.15 -30.25 14.96
N GLU A 248 23.42 -30.67 15.04
CA GLU A 248 23.87 -32.07 15.04
C GLU A 248 23.19 -32.92 16.13
N SER A 249 22.92 -32.32 17.30
CA SER A 249 22.37 -33.01 18.47
C SER A 249 20.83 -33.17 18.44
N LEU A 250 20.14 -32.60 17.45
CA LEU A 250 18.68 -32.69 17.31
C LEU A 250 18.19 -34.13 17.07
N VAL A 251 18.80 -34.84 16.11
CA VAL A 251 18.38 -36.21 15.77
C VAL A 251 18.68 -37.19 16.91
N PRO A 252 19.83 -37.15 17.61
CA PRO A 252 20.05 -37.89 18.85
C PRO A 252 19.01 -37.59 19.94
N TYR A 253 18.66 -36.32 20.17
CA TYR A 253 17.64 -35.95 21.16
C TYR A 253 16.27 -36.55 20.85
N LEU A 254 15.83 -36.52 19.59
CA LEU A 254 14.53 -37.05 19.19
C LEU A 254 14.46 -38.58 19.37
N LYS A 255 15.55 -39.30 19.11
CA LYS A 255 15.65 -40.75 19.38
C LYS A 255 15.45 -41.09 20.87
N LEU A 256 15.91 -40.25 21.80
CA LEU A 256 15.68 -40.46 23.24
C LEU A 256 14.20 -40.39 23.65
N VAL A 257 13.38 -39.67 22.88
CA VAL A 257 11.93 -39.52 23.08
C VAL A 257 11.15 -40.47 22.14
N ASN A 258 11.79 -41.55 21.68
CA ASN A 258 11.25 -42.54 20.72
C ASN A 258 10.82 -41.97 19.36
N LEU A 259 11.25 -40.76 19.00
CA LEU A 259 10.96 -40.12 17.71
C LEU A 259 12.11 -40.36 16.72
N ASN A 260 12.04 -41.47 15.99
CA ASN A 260 13.02 -41.82 14.97
C ASN A 260 12.83 -40.99 13.68
N CYS A 261 13.67 -39.97 13.48
CA CYS A 261 13.76 -39.26 12.20
C CYS A 261 14.26 -40.20 11.09
N PRO A 262 13.52 -40.39 9.98
CA PRO A 262 13.99 -41.17 8.83
C PRO A 262 15.22 -40.51 8.18
N SER A 263 16.14 -41.32 7.65
CA SER A 263 17.40 -40.84 7.04
C SER A 263 17.22 -40.01 5.77
N TYR A 264 16.10 -40.21 5.05
CA TYR A 264 15.72 -39.45 3.85
C TYR A 264 14.85 -38.22 4.18
N HIS A 265 14.60 -37.94 5.46
CA HIS A 265 13.78 -36.81 5.87
C HIS A 265 14.62 -35.67 6.46
N ASN A 266 14.34 -34.44 6.04
CA ASN A 266 14.95 -33.24 6.60
C ASN A 266 14.62 -33.17 8.10
N SER A 267 15.65 -33.06 8.94
CA SER A 267 15.49 -33.00 10.40
C SER A 267 14.70 -31.76 10.83
N ALA A 268 14.77 -30.66 10.07
CA ALA A 268 13.95 -29.47 10.28
C ALA A 268 12.47 -29.71 9.96
N ASP A 269 12.14 -30.45 8.90
CA ASP A 269 10.75 -30.78 8.57
C ASP A 269 10.20 -31.81 9.57
N PHE A 270 10.99 -32.81 9.96
CA PHE A 270 10.58 -33.83 10.94
C PHE A 270 10.15 -33.22 12.28
N ILE A 271 10.96 -32.31 12.83
CA ILE A 271 10.62 -31.64 14.10
C ILE A 271 9.47 -30.64 13.94
N MET A 272 9.18 -30.16 12.73
CA MET A 272 8.03 -29.32 12.44
C MET A 272 6.73 -30.14 12.40
N ASP A 273 6.74 -31.35 11.82
CA ASP A 273 5.62 -32.29 11.82
C ASP A 273 5.31 -32.81 13.25
N VAL A 274 6.35 -33.03 14.05
CA VAL A 274 6.22 -33.28 15.50
C VAL A 274 5.64 -32.06 16.22
N ALA A 275 6.06 -30.84 15.86
CA ALA A 275 5.57 -29.60 16.47
C ALA A 275 4.11 -29.26 16.10
N THR A 276 3.58 -29.78 14.99
CA THR A 276 2.16 -29.67 14.60
C THR A 276 1.28 -30.79 15.18
N GLY A 277 1.88 -31.83 15.78
CA GLY A 277 1.16 -32.91 16.46
C GLY A 277 0.86 -34.14 15.59
N GLU A 278 1.49 -34.30 14.43
CA GLU A 278 1.26 -35.45 13.55
C GLU A 278 1.74 -36.78 14.18
N TYR A 279 2.66 -36.71 15.14
CA TYR A 279 3.21 -37.84 15.90
C TYR A 279 2.58 -37.98 17.32
N GLY A 280 1.39 -37.42 17.54
CA GLY A 280 0.67 -37.47 18.82
C GLY A 280 1.09 -36.39 19.83
N ASP A 281 0.59 -36.48 21.06
CA ASP A 281 0.84 -35.48 22.12
C ASP A 281 2.18 -35.68 22.84
N VAL A 282 3.27 -35.63 22.07
CA VAL A 282 4.67 -35.69 22.55
C VAL A 282 5.21 -34.33 23.00
N LEU A 283 4.49 -33.24 22.75
CA LEU A 283 4.91 -31.87 23.10
C LEU A 283 5.18 -31.66 24.60
N PRO A 284 4.39 -32.19 25.55
CA PRO A 284 4.68 -32.06 26.97
C PRO A 284 5.98 -32.75 27.38
N GLN A 285 6.25 -33.93 26.80
CA GLN A 285 7.49 -34.69 27.05
C GLN A 285 8.71 -33.90 26.55
N LEU A 286 8.68 -33.44 25.29
CA LEU A 286 9.75 -32.63 24.70
C LEU A 286 9.97 -31.31 25.46
N THR A 287 8.89 -30.64 25.88
CA THR A 287 8.98 -29.41 26.70
C THR A 287 9.63 -29.69 28.06
N SER A 288 9.31 -30.83 28.69
CA SER A 288 9.91 -31.23 29.96
C SER A 288 11.40 -31.61 29.82
N GLY A 289 11.79 -32.25 28.72
CA GLY A 289 13.16 -32.70 28.44
C GLY A 289 14.19 -31.56 28.37
N VAL A 290 13.80 -30.38 27.88
CA VAL A 290 14.63 -29.16 27.92
C VAL A 290 14.21 -28.17 29.01
N GLN A 291 13.31 -28.55 29.92
CA GLN A 291 12.71 -27.68 30.94
C GLN A 291 12.24 -26.32 30.37
N ASN A 292 11.51 -26.36 29.24
CA ASN A 292 11.02 -25.19 28.50
C ASN A 292 12.15 -24.20 28.10
N GLY A 293 13.32 -24.72 27.73
CA GLY A 293 14.50 -23.96 27.30
C GLY A 293 15.43 -23.52 28.43
N ARG A 294 15.30 -24.09 29.64
CA ARG A 294 16.29 -23.89 30.72
C ARG A 294 17.53 -24.77 30.55
N LEU A 295 17.39 -25.92 29.90
CA LEU A 295 18.50 -26.84 29.61
C LEU A 295 18.90 -26.76 28.12
N ILE A 296 20.20 -26.63 27.87
CA ILE A 296 20.78 -26.81 26.53
C ILE A 296 21.16 -28.29 26.41
N TYR A 297 20.60 -28.99 25.43
CA TYR A 297 20.97 -30.38 25.17
C TYR A 297 22.35 -30.45 24.50
N ASN A 298 23.30 -31.08 25.20
CA ASN A 298 24.60 -31.46 24.68
C ASN A 298 24.77 -32.99 24.82
N GLN A 299 25.25 -33.63 23.76
CA GLN A 299 25.35 -35.08 23.67
C GLN A 299 26.37 -35.70 24.66
N ASP A 300 27.37 -34.92 25.08
CA ASP A 300 28.40 -35.32 26.05
C ASP A 300 27.89 -35.38 27.51
N SER A 301 26.70 -34.85 27.79
CA SER A 301 26.18 -34.70 29.17
C SER A 301 25.52 -35.95 29.75
N ALA A 302 25.49 -37.06 29.01
CA ALA A 302 24.96 -38.34 29.51
C ALA A 302 25.89 -39.04 30.53
N SER A 303 27.12 -38.53 30.73
CA SER A 303 28.15 -39.17 31.56
C SER A 303 28.98 -38.17 32.39
N SER A 304 28.33 -37.25 33.11
CA SER A 304 28.93 -36.62 34.31
C SER A 304 27.89 -35.89 35.18
N LEU A 305 27.40 -36.56 36.23
CA LEU A 305 26.90 -35.87 37.41
C LEU A 305 28.10 -35.36 38.22
N PHE A 306 28.05 -34.08 38.61
CA PHE A 306 29.00 -33.38 39.47
C PHE A 306 30.47 -33.29 38.99
N VAL A 307 30.80 -32.15 38.36
CA VAL A 307 32.12 -31.52 38.55
C VAL A 307 31.93 -30.03 38.82
N THR A 308 32.28 -29.60 40.03
CA THR A 308 32.56 -28.19 40.32
C THR A 308 34.07 -27.98 40.25
N PRO A 309 34.54 -26.91 39.60
CA PRO A 309 35.84 -26.34 39.89
C PRO A 309 35.65 -24.99 40.58
N SER A 310 36.05 -24.93 41.85
CA SER A 310 36.41 -23.67 42.49
C SER A 310 37.69 -23.12 41.86
N HIS A 311 37.76 -21.82 41.65
CA HIS A 311 39.04 -21.12 41.72
C HIS A 311 38.85 -19.72 42.29
N ASN A 312 39.63 -19.43 43.34
CA ASN A 312 39.76 -18.09 43.89
C ASN A 312 40.43 -17.17 42.87
N GLY A 313 40.13 -15.87 42.95
CA GLY A 313 40.71 -14.89 42.05
C GLY A 313 42.13 -14.50 42.43
N GLU A 314 42.81 -13.84 41.50
CA GLU A 314 43.46 -12.54 41.71
C GLU A 314 43.70 -11.86 40.34
N ASP A 315 44.27 -10.65 40.35
CA ASP A 315 44.76 -9.91 39.17
C ASP A 315 43.69 -9.39 38.15
N ARG A 316 43.39 -8.09 38.03
CA ARG A 316 44.32 -6.95 37.89
C ARG A 316 43.69 -5.58 38.19
N LYS A 317 44.41 -4.73 38.92
CA LYS A 317 44.25 -3.27 38.87
C LYS A 317 44.96 -2.71 37.62
N ARG A 318 44.20 -2.35 36.58
CA ARG A 318 44.62 -1.38 35.54
C ARG A 318 43.42 -1.03 34.64
N ASP A 319 42.63 -0.03 35.02
CA ASP A 319 41.67 0.61 34.09
C ASP A 319 41.10 1.97 34.56
N ASP A 320 41.88 2.76 35.31
CA ASP A 320 41.41 4.06 35.85
C ASP A 320 41.62 5.28 34.92
N ASP A 321 42.33 5.14 33.78
CA ASP A 321 42.63 6.27 32.88
C ASP A 321 41.59 6.52 31.76
N ILE A 322 40.61 5.64 31.56
CA ILE A 322 39.60 5.82 30.49
C ILE A 322 38.34 6.58 30.98
N LYS A 323 38.16 6.76 32.30
CA LYS A 323 36.93 7.38 32.87
C LYS A 323 36.88 8.92 32.82
N LYS A 324 37.98 9.63 32.50
CA LYS A 324 38.02 11.12 32.54
C LYS A 324 37.66 11.87 31.25
N ARG A 325 37.24 11.20 30.15
CA ARG A 325 36.95 11.84 28.85
C ARG A 325 35.49 11.82 28.34
N ARG A 326 34.49 11.63 29.21
CA ARG A 326 33.05 11.69 28.83
C ARG A 326 32.24 12.73 29.60
N LYS A 327 32.38 14.01 29.21
CA LYS A 327 31.39 15.08 29.49
C LYS A 327 31.44 16.17 28.42
N LYS A 328 30.57 16.05 27.41
CA LYS A 328 29.94 17.12 26.60
C LYS A 328 29.19 16.44 25.43
N ASP A 329 27.98 15.96 25.69
CA ASP A 329 27.07 15.52 24.63
C ASP A 329 26.47 16.75 23.94
N GLY A 330 27.24 17.33 23.03
CA GLY A 330 26.76 18.35 22.10
C GLY A 330 25.73 17.77 21.14
N LEU A 331 24.67 18.54 20.89
CA LEU A 331 23.52 18.15 20.08
C LEU A 331 23.91 17.94 18.60
N VAL A 332 24.17 16.69 18.20
CA VAL A 332 24.67 16.38 16.84
C VAL A 332 23.56 16.48 15.79
N TYR A 333 23.49 17.62 15.09
CA TYR A 333 22.71 17.79 13.87
C TYR A 333 23.57 17.58 12.62
N ALA A 334 23.76 16.32 12.20
CA ALA A 334 24.28 15.97 10.88
C ALA A 334 23.12 15.85 9.85
N ALA A 335 22.32 16.91 9.71
CA ALA A 335 21.03 16.89 9.01
C ALA A 335 20.90 17.58 7.61
N PRO A 336 21.95 18.08 6.89
CA PRO A 336 21.73 18.63 5.54
C PRO A 336 21.65 17.56 4.42
N PHE A 337 22.45 16.50 4.49
CA PHE A 337 22.76 15.68 3.30
C PHE A 337 21.67 14.69 2.89
N HIS A 338 21.07 13.97 3.86
CA HIS A 338 19.94 13.07 3.61
C HIS A 338 18.69 13.83 3.13
N THR A 339 18.66 15.13 3.40
CA THR A 339 17.62 16.07 3.01
C THR A 339 17.77 16.45 1.54
N GLN A 340 18.99 16.76 1.09
CA GLN A 340 19.28 17.11 -0.32
C GLN A 340 19.16 15.93 -1.31
N SER A 341 19.45 14.69 -0.89
CA SER A 341 19.35 13.51 -1.79
C SER A 341 17.89 13.09 -2.08
N ILE A 342 16.99 13.17 -1.11
CA ILE A 342 15.55 12.92 -1.31
C ILE A 342 14.91 14.05 -2.14
N PHE A 343 15.37 15.29 -1.95
CA PHE A 343 14.83 16.53 -2.52
C PHE A 343 14.89 16.60 -4.06
N LEU A 344 15.83 15.90 -4.71
CA LEU A 344 16.05 16.02 -6.16
C LEU A 344 15.25 15.03 -7.04
N HIS A 345 14.60 14.00 -6.48
CA HIS A 345 14.12 12.85 -7.29
C HIS A 345 12.61 12.53 -7.30
N GLN A 346 11.75 13.24 -6.56
CA GLN A 346 10.29 13.19 -6.78
C GLN A 346 9.88 14.00 -8.04
N GLN A 347 10.53 13.72 -9.19
CA GLN A 347 10.42 14.52 -10.40
C GLN A 347 8.97 14.67 -10.89
N MET A 348 8.17 13.61 -10.87
CA MET A 348 6.84 13.64 -11.49
C MET A 348 5.83 14.51 -10.73
N LEU A 349 5.73 14.38 -9.41
CA LEU A 349 4.76 15.16 -8.64
C LEU A 349 5.14 16.65 -8.60
N THR A 350 6.44 16.95 -8.49
CA THR A 350 6.96 18.32 -8.50
C THR A 350 6.74 19.00 -9.86
N LYS A 351 6.99 18.29 -10.98
CA LYS A 351 6.68 18.78 -12.33
C LYS A 351 5.18 19.06 -12.50
N VAL A 352 4.30 18.15 -12.06
CA VAL A 352 2.85 18.35 -12.14
C VAL A 352 2.38 19.53 -11.28
N ARG A 353 2.95 19.74 -10.07
CA ARG A 353 2.68 20.94 -9.25
C ARG A 353 3.13 22.21 -9.97
N PHE A 354 4.34 22.26 -10.53
CA PHE A 354 4.86 23.42 -11.25
C PHE A 354 3.94 23.83 -12.43
N VAL A 355 3.61 22.87 -13.30
CA VAL A 355 2.72 23.10 -14.46
C VAL A 355 1.32 23.57 -14.03
N THR A 356 0.72 22.94 -13.01
CA THR A 356 -0.62 23.33 -12.54
C THR A 356 -0.66 24.71 -11.91
N HIS A 357 0.36 25.13 -11.16
CA HIS A 357 0.39 26.47 -10.58
C HIS A 357 0.55 27.55 -11.66
N ILE A 358 1.39 27.35 -12.69
CA ILE A 358 1.49 28.30 -13.81
C ILE A 358 0.15 28.36 -14.56
N PHE A 359 -0.40 27.20 -14.94
CA PHE A 359 -1.66 27.14 -15.69
C PHE A 359 -2.79 27.88 -14.96
N PHE A 360 -2.97 27.63 -13.66
CA PHE A 360 -4.02 28.29 -12.89
C PHE A 360 -3.70 29.75 -12.51
N ALA A 361 -2.43 30.14 -12.39
CA ALA A 361 -2.07 31.56 -12.22
C ALA A 361 -2.42 32.37 -13.46
N VAL A 362 -2.04 31.89 -14.65
CA VAL A 362 -2.41 32.51 -15.93
C VAL A 362 -3.93 32.51 -16.11
N PHE A 363 -4.61 31.42 -15.76
CA PHE A 363 -6.06 31.32 -15.83
C PHE A 363 -6.77 32.41 -15.00
N VAL A 364 -6.41 32.55 -13.71
CA VAL A 364 -6.96 33.60 -12.83
C VAL A 364 -6.57 34.99 -13.32
N GLY A 365 -5.32 35.16 -13.77
CA GLY A 365 -4.84 36.42 -14.32
C GLY A 365 -5.60 36.88 -15.57
N LEU A 366 -6.01 35.95 -16.44
CA LEU A 366 -6.90 36.23 -17.58
C LEU A 366 -8.34 36.53 -17.13
N MET A 367 -8.85 35.83 -16.12
CA MET A 367 -10.21 36.06 -15.60
C MET A 367 -10.40 37.45 -14.98
N PHE A 368 -9.43 37.92 -14.20
CA PHE A 368 -9.56 39.13 -13.38
C PHE A 368 -8.67 40.29 -13.88
N GLN A 369 -8.51 40.43 -15.20
CA GLN A 369 -7.73 41.51 -15.80
C GLN A 369 -8.22 42.89 -15.32
N ALA A 370 -7.28 43.74 -14.90
CA ALA A 370 -7.50 45.10 -14.39
C ALA A 370 -8.39 45.26 -13.13
N VAL A 371 -8.87 44.19 -12.51
CA VAL A 371 -9.79 44.22 -11.36
C VAL A 371 -9.20 44.90 -10.11
N GLY A 372 -7.88 44.94 -9.96
CA GLY A 372 -7.21 45.54 -8.80
C GLY A 372 -7.41 47.06 -8.63
N ASN A 373 -7.74 47.78 -9.73
CA ASN A 373 -7.82 49.24 -9.76
C ASN A 373 -9.22 49.82 -10.05
N ASP A 374 -10.25 48.99 -10.22
CA ASP A 374 -11.64 49.46 -10.43
C ASP A 374 -12.49 49.29 -9.16
N ALA A 375 -12.99 50.40 -8.62
CA ALA A 375 -13.86 50.46 -7.46
C ALA A 375 -15.23 49.79 -7.70
N ALA A 376 -15.70 49.68 -8.95
CA ALA A 376 -16.91 48.93 -9.29
C ALA A 376 -16.72 47.41 -9.09
N LEU A 377 -15.48 46.92 -9.22
CA LEU A 377 -15.12 45.51 -9.14
C LEU A 377 -14.49 45.11 -7.80
N GLY A 378 -14.60 45.96 -6.76
CA GLY A 378 -14.00 45.71 -5.44
C GLY A 378 -14.41 44.37 -4.79
N LEU A 379 -15.69 43.97 -4.92
CA LEU A 379 -16.16 42.67 -4.45
C LEU A 379 -15.61 41.51 -5.29
N ASN A 380 -15.47 41.68 -6.61
CA ASN A 380 -14.83 40.68 -7.47
C ASN A 380 -13.34 40.51 -7.12
N ASN A 381 -12.65 41.60 -6.75
CA ASN A 381 -11.26 41.52 -6.28
C ASN A 381 -11.16 40.77 -4.94
N ALA A 382 -12.06 41.03 -3.99
CA ALA A 382 -12.12 40.28 -2.74
C ALA A 382 -12.40 38.78 -2.99
N GLY A 383 -13.32 38.45 -3.91
CA GLY A 383 -13.58 37.07 -4.35
C GLY A 383 -12.38 36.40 -5.01
N MET A 384 -11.62 37.12 -5.82
CA MET A 384 -10.35 36.64 -6.39
C MET A 384 -9.30 36.36 -5.30
N LEU A 385 -9.12 37.27 -4.33
CA LEU A 385 -8.19 37.07 -3.22
C LEU A 385 -8.57 35.84 -2.38
N PHE A 386 -9.87 35.66 -2.13
CA PHE A 386 -10.38 34.46 -1.48
C PHE A 386 -10.11 33.18 -2.29
N PHE A 387 -10.32 33.23 -3.60
CA PHE A 387 -10.03 32.10 -4.49
C PHE A 387 -8.54 31.72 -4.47
N ASN A 388 -7.65 32.71 -4.57
CA ASN A 388 -6.20 32.53 -4.51
C ASN A 388 -5.81 31.82 -3.20
N LEU A 389 -6.41 32.23 -2.08
CA LEU A 389 -6.21 31.63 -0.76
C LEU A 389 -6.59 30.15 -0.76
N MET A 390 -7.81 29.82 -1.24
CA MET A 390 -8.29 28.46 -1.31
C MET A 390 -7.41 27.59 -2.23
N PHE A 391 -7.02 28.10 -3.40
CA PHE A 391 -6.14 27.38 -4.33
C PHE A 391 -4.81 26.99 -3.66
N ILE A 392 -4.11 27.95 -3.03
CA ILE A 392 -2.83 27.72 -2.36
C ILE A 392 -2.95 26.68 -1.23
N VAL A 393 -4.05 26.71 -0.46
CA VAL A 393 -4.27 25.74 0.63
C VAL A 393 -4.42 24.32 0.11
N PHE A 394 -5.28 24.10 -0.88
CA PHE A 394 -5.52 22.75 -1.41
C PHE A 394 -4.30 22.19 -2.16
N THR A 395 -3.55 23.01 -2.92
CA THR A 395 -2.35 22.56 -3.63
C THR A 395 -1.13 22.31 -2.73
N ALA A 396 -1.12 22.87 -1.51
CA ALA A 396 -0.11 22.57 -0.49
C ALA A 396 -0.49 21.35 0.36
N ALA A 397 -1.74 21.23 0.80
CA ALA A 397 -2.20 20.15 1.68
C ALA A 397 -2.26 18.79 0.96
N MET A 398 -3.01 18.69 -0.14
CA MET A 398 -3.41 17.40 -0.74
C MET A 398 -2.25 16.49 -1.17
N PRO A 399 -1.12 16.99 -1.76
CA PRO A 399 0.04 16.14 -2.03
C PRO A 399 0.57 15.44 -0.78
N THR A 400 0.68 16.18 0.33
CA THR A 400 1.30 15.67 1.56
C THR A 400 0.43 14.68 2.32
N VAL A 401 -0.90 14.83 2.23
CA VAL A 401 -1.87 13.84 2.75
C VAL A 401 -1.63 12.44 2.17
N VAL A 402 -1.15 12.33 0.92
CA VAL A 402 -0.95 11.04 0.24
C VAL A 402 0.50 10.55 0.26
N THR A 403 1.48 11.43 0.08
CA THR A 403 2.90 11.03 0.08
C THR A 403 3.38 10.67 1.49
N PHE A 404 2.94 11.40 2.52
CA PHE A 404 3.46 11.22 3.86
C PHE A 404 3.10 9.87 4.52
N PRO A 405 1.89 9.28 4.36
CA PRO A 405 1.61 7.90 4.76
C PRO A 405 2.53 6.85 4.11
N MET A 406 3.12 7.16 2.95
CA MET A 406 4.06 6.28 2.24
C MET A 406 5.51 6.53 2.70
N GLU A 407 5.93 7.78 2.89
CA GLU A 407 7.25 8.12 3.46
C GLU A 407 7.40 7.66 4.91
N ARG A 408 6.35 7.85 5.73
CA ARG A 408 6.18 7.28 7.08
C ARG A 408 6.63 5.83 7.12
N LYS A 409 6.33 5.07 6.08
CA LYS A 409 6.72 3.68 6.06
C LYS A 409 8.22 3.50 6.19
N VAL A 410 9.03 4.10 5.31
CA VAL A 410 10.49 3.95 5.29
C VAL A 410 11.10 4.43 6.62
N LEU A 411 10.64 5.59 7.08
CA LEU A 411 10.97 6.20 8.37
C LEU A 411 10.77 5.23 9.56
N ALA A 412 9.81 4.30 9.48
CA ALA A 412 9.55 3.33 10.56
C ALA A 412 10.76 2.44 10.83
N ARG A 413 11.41 1.97 9.77
CA ARG A 413 12.61 1.12 9.85
C ARG A 413 13.79 1.93 10.38
N GLU A 414 14.07 3.05 9.73
CA GLU A 414 15.27 3.85 10.00
C GLU A 414 15.24 4.40 11.44
N HIS A 415 14.06 4.77 11.95
CA HIS A 415 13.88 5.13 13.35
C HIS A 415 14.04 3.96 14.32
N LEU A 416 13.47 2.78 14.02
CA LEU A 416 13.62 1.59 14.88
C LEU A 416 15.08 1.12 14.99
N ASN A 417 15.87 1.32 13.93
CA ASN A 417 17.30 0.97 13.87
C ASN A 417 18.23 2.16 14.23
N ASN A 418 17.71 3.17 14.93
CA ASN A 418 18.47 4.30 15.50
C ASN A 418 19.37 5.08 14.51
N TRP A 419 18.98 5.18 13.24
CA TRP A 419 19.71 6.02 12.27
C TRP A 419 19.67 7.50 12.67
N TYR A 420 18.53 7.94 13.20
CA TYR A 420 18.31 9.30 13.67
C TYR A 420 17.14 9.34 14.66
N SER A 421 17.10 10.39 15.47
CA SER A 421 15.92 10.65 16.31
C SER A 421 14.76 11.13 15.43
N LEU A 422 13.53 10.79 15.83
CA LEU A 422 12.32 11.31 15.16
C LEU A 422 12.29 12.84 15.12
N LYS A 423 12.87 13.50 16.15
CA LYS A 423 13.00 14.96 16.22
C LYS A 423 13.88 15.50 15.08
N ALA A 424 15.03 14.85 14.84
CA ALA A 424 15.95 15.23 13.77
C ALA A 424 15.33 15.03 12.38
N TYR A 425 14.66 13.90 12.14
CA TYR A 425 13.94 13.68 10.88
C TYR A 425 12.85 14.73 10.64
N PHE A 426 12.00 14.99 11.64
CA PHE A 426 10.85 15.87 11.44
C PHE A 426 11.27 17.34 11.25
N LEU A 427 12.36 17.75 11.93
CA LEU A 427 13.01 19.04 11.69
C LEU A 427 13.61 19.09 10.27
N ALA A 428 14.38 18.07 9.86
CA ALA A 428 14.98 18.01 8.53
C ALA A 428 13.93 18.03 7.41
N LYS A 429 12.84 17.26 7.53
CA LYS A 429 11.70 17.28 6.61
C LYS A 429 11.05 18.66 6.55
N THR A 430 10.84 19.31 7.70
CA THR A 430 10.27 20.67 7.76
C THR A 430 11.17 21.69 7.07
N LEU A 431 12.49 21.62 7.25
CA LEU A 431 13.46 22.47 6.56
C LEU A 431 13.53 22.16 5.04
N ALA A 432 13.37 20.90 4.63
CA ALA A 432 13.33 20.49 3.23
C ALA A 432 12.15 21.09 2.46
N ASP A 433 10.99 21.19 3.12
CA ASP A 433 9.74 21.55 2.48
C ASP A 433 9.55 23.07 2.36
N ILE A 434 10.13 23.85 3.28
CA ILE A 434 9.99 25.33 3.32
C ILE A 434 10.32 26.00 1.98
N PRO A 435 11.45 25.71 1.29
CA PRO A 435 11.76 26.31 -0.01
C PRO A 435 10.65 26.10 -1.06
N PHE A 436 9.99 24.93 -1.08
CA PHE A 436 8.91 24.68 -2.03
C PHE A 436 7.62 25.43 -1.68
N GLN A 437 7.30 25.59 -0.39
CA GLN A 437 6.14 26.40 0.03
C GLN A 437 6.43 27.91 -0.06
N ILE A 438 7.67 28.32 -0.33
CA ILE A 438 8.00 29.67 -0.78
C ILE A 438 7.84 29.76 -2.31
N ILE A 439 8.52 28.88 -3.07
CA ILE A 439 8.59 28.95 -4.54
C ILE A 439 7.20 28.86 -5.20
N PHE A 440 6.36 27.88 -4.83
CA PHE A 440 5.08 27.68 -5.53
C PHE A 440 4.07 28.83 -5.31
N PRO A 441 3.82 29.33 -4.08
CA PRO A 441 3.01 30.52 -3.88
C PRO A 441 3.65 31.77 -4.49
N THR A 442 4.98 31.95 -4.42
CA THR A 442 5.65 33.12 -5.03
C THR A 442 5.39 33.15 -6.54
N MET A 443 5.65 32.05 -7.24
CA MET A 443 5.43 31.95 -8.69
C MET A 443 3.97 32.22 -9.09
N TYR A 444 3.03 31.64 -8.33
CA TYR A 444 1.59 31.84 -8.54
C TYR A 444 1.19 33.32 -8.33
N MET A 445 1.61 33.90 -7.20
CA MET A 445 1.24 35.26 -6.82
C MET A 445 1.91 36.33 -7.70
N VAL A 446 3.15 36.13 -8.17
CA VAL A 446 3.79 37.05 -9.14
C VAL A 446 2.92 37.19 -10.40
N ILE A 447 2.52 36.07 -11.00
CA ILE A 447 1.71 36.06 -12.21
C ILE A 447 0.34 36.70 -11.95
N VAL A 448 -0.41 36.26 -10.93
CA VAL A 448 -1.76 36.78 -10.65
C VAL A 448 -1.72 38.27 -10.26
N TYR A 449 -0.78 38.71 -9.44
CA TYR A 449 -0.68 40.11 -8.99
C TYR A 449 -0.42 41.06 -10.16
N THR A 450 0.50 40.68 -11.06
CA THR A 450 0.80 41.48 -12.27
C THR A 450 -0.34 41.49 -13.28
N MET A 451 -0.98 40.35 -13.58
CA MET A 451 -2.03 40.27 -14.61
C MET A 451 -3.35 40.96 -14.19
N THR A 452 -3.60 41.07 -12.89
CA THR A 452 -4.85 41.65 -12.36
C THR A 452 -4.73 43.15 -12.01
N ASN A 453 -3.58 43.76 -12.33
CA ASN A 453 -3.22 45.15 -12.02
C ASN A 453 -3.46 45.53 -10.56
N GLN A 454 -3.00 44.71 -9.61
CA GLN A 454 -2.92 45.13 -8.21
C GLN A 454 -1.92 46.29 -8.07
N PRO A 455 -2.03 47.15 -7.03
CA PRO A 455 -1.13 48.30 -6.86
C PRO A 455 0.34 47.86 -6.80
N MET A 456 1.16 48.28 -7.75
CA MET A 456 2.56 47.85 -7.95
C MET A 456 3.54 48.48 -6.92
N ILE A 457 3.19 48.41 -5.64
CA ILE A 457 3.96 48.85 -4.48
C ILE A 457 4.62 47.62 -3.85
N PHE A 458 5.95 47.63 -3.74
CA PHE A 458 6.73 46.49 -3.24
C PHE A 458 6.28 46.03 -1.84
N GLU A 459 6.00 46.98 -0.93
CA GLU A 459 5.55 46.68 0.43
C GLU A 459 4.26 45.85 0.44
N ARG A 460 3.23 46.28 -0.31
CA ARG A 460 1.94 45.58 -0.41
C ARG A 460 2.08 44.19 -1.02
N PHE A 461 2.89 44.08 -2.08
CA PHE A 461 3.21 42.78 -2.67
C PHE A 461 3.92 41.86 -1.67
N SER A 462 4.88 42.38 -0.89
CA SER A 462 5.60 41.62 0.12
C SER A 462 4.71 41.16 1.28
N MET A 463 3.78 42.01 1.73
CA MET A 463 2.78 41.67 2.76
C MET A 463 1.84 40.57 2.28
N LEU A 464 1.34 40.68 1.04
CA LEU A 464 0.48 39.68 0.43
C LEU A 464 1.21 38.34 0.25
N LEU A 465 2.47 38.39 -0.20
CA LEU A 465 3.32 37.22 -0.38
C LEU A 465 3.63 36.52 0.96
N LEU A 466 3.89 37.27 2.03
CA LEU A 466 4.14 36.71 3.36
C LEU A 466 2.93 35.90 3.89
N ILE A 467 1.71 36.41 3.71
CA ILE A 467 0.49 35.67 4.07
C ILE A 467 0.30 34.44 3.17
N ALA A 468 0.57 34.55 1.86
CA ALA A 468 0.46 33.44 0.91
C ALA A 468 1.43 32.28 1.24
N VAL A 469 2.67 32.59 1.61
CA VAL A 469 3.66 31.62 2.10
C VAL A 469 3.24 31.06 3.47
N GLY A 470 2.81 31.93 4.39
CA GLY A 470 2.36 31.54 5.73
C GLY A 470 1.23 30.53 5.68
N ILE A 471 0.18 30.76 4.89
CA ILE A 471 -0.94 29.82 4.78
C ILE A 471 -0.56 28.54 4.03
N SER A 472 0.35 28.60 3.05
CA SER A 472 0.90 27.42 2.38
C SER A 472 1.63 26.49 3.38
N LEU A 473 2.41 27.06 4.29
CA LEU A 473 3.09 26.34 5.37
C LEU A 473 2.12 25.70 6.37
N VAL A 474 1.04 26.40 6.75
CA VAL A 474 -0.04 25.87 7.61
C VAL A 474 -0.79 24.73 6.93
N ALA A 475 -1.20 24.92 5.68
CA ALA A 475 -1.89 23.91 4.87
C ALA A 475 -1.06 22.63 4.71
N GLN A 476 0.25 22.78 4.53
CA GLN A 476 1.17 21.64 4.53
C GLN A 476 1.24 20.94 5.90
N GLY A 477 1.24 21.71 7.01
CA GLY A 477 1.18 21.15 8.36
C GLY A 477 -0.07 20.30 8.61
N ILE A 478 -1.23 20.74 8.09
CA ILE A 478 -2.49 20.00 8.12
C ILE A 478 -2.40 18.70 7.31
N GLY A 479 -1.81 18.75 6.11
CA GLY A 479 -1.63 17.55 5.30
C GLY A 479 -0.68 16.52 5.93
N LEU A 480 0.39 16.97 6.59
CA LEU A 480 1.28 16.12 7.39
C LEU A 480 0.56 15.52 8.61
N PHE A 481 -0.32 16.27 9.28
CA PHE A 481 -1.10 15.77 10.42
C PHE A 481 -2.02 14.60 10.01
N PHE A 482 -2.82 14.78 8.96
CA PHE A 482 -3.70 13.71 8.47
C PHE A 482 -2.88 12.52 7.91
N GLY A 483 -1.80 12.80 7.18
CA GLY A 483 -0.89 11.77 6.65
C GLY A 483 -0.11 10.99 7.73
N ALA A 484 0.08 11.58 8.91
CA ALA A 484 0.68 10.93 10.06
C ALA A 484 -0.30 9.98 10.76
N GLY A 485 -1.51 10.47 11.07
CA GLY A 485 -2.48 9.79 11.90
C GLY A 485 -3.29 8.70 11.18
N PHE A 486 -3.62 8.90 9.91
CA PHE A 486 -4.59 8.09 9.20
C PHE A 486 -3.95 7.25 8.09
N ASP A 487 -4.67 6.24 7.60
CA ASP A 487 -4.26 5.54 6.38
C ASP A 487 -4.85 6.23 5.15
N ILE A 488 -4.33 5.96 3.95
CA ILE A 488 -4.51 6.82 2.77
C ILE A 488 -6.00 7.07 2.43
N GLN A 489 -6.86 6.07 2.57
CA GLN A 489 -8.31 6.20 2.32
C GLN A 489 -8.99 7.19 3.28
N GLU A 490 -8.66 7.10 4.57
CA GLU A 490 -9.22 7.94 5.64
C GLU A 490 -8.68 9.37 5.55
N ALA A 491 -7.36 9.52 5.37
CA ALA A 491 -6.67 10.81 5.36
C ALA A 491 -7.17 11.71 4.22
N VAL A 492 -7.36 11.14 3.02
CA VAL A 492 -7.82 11.85 1.82
C VAL A 492 -9.28 12.29 1.90
N PHE A 493 -10.12 11.52 2.59
CA PHE A 493 -11.49 11.94 2.86
C PHE A 493 -11.55 13.02 3.94
N LEU A 494 -10.87 12.79 5.06
CA LEU A 494 -11.03 13.61 6.26
C LEU A 494 -10.40 15.00 6.12
N ALA A 495 -9.29 15.16 5.38
CA ALA A 495 -8.60 16.44 5.27
C ALA A 495 -9.42 17.54 4.54
N PRO A 496 -10.00 17.33 3.33
CA PRO A 496 -10.93 18.29 2.73
C PRO A 496 -12.18 18.52 3.58
N THR A 497 -12.79 17.44 4.10
CA THR A 497 -14.04 17.50 4.86
C THR A 497 -13.91 18.28 6.17
N MET A 498 -12.73 18.31 6.78
CA MET A 498 -12.43 19.16 7.96
C MET A 498 -11.96 20.58 7.58
N ALA A 499 -11.44 20.81 6.38
CA ALA A 499 -11.04 22.14 5.92
C ALA A 499 -12.24 23.02 5.53
N ILE A 500 -13.26 22.44 4.89
CA ILE A 500 -14.48 23.16 4.47
C ILE A 500 -15.18 23.91 5.64
N PRO A 501 -15.47 23.31 6.81
CA PRO A 501 -16.06 24.03 7.93
C PRO A 501 -15.23 25.23 8.43
N LEU A 502 -13.90 25.11 8.44
CA LEU A 502 -13.03 26.24 8.80
C LEU A 502 -13.08 27.35 7.75
N LEU A 503 -13.20 26.99 6.47
CA LEU A 503 -13.25 27.91 5.34
C LEU A 503 -14.52 28.79 5.37
N ILE A 504 -15.65 28.29 5.90
CA ILE A 504 -16.86 29.10 6.14
C ILE A 504 -16.57 30.31 7.04
N PHE A 505 -15.81 30.11 8.12
CA PHE A 505 -15.50 31.14 9.12
C PHE A 505 -14.29 32.02 8.77
N ALA A 506 -13.97 32.14 7.47
CA ALA A 506 -12.88 32.98 6.98
C ALA A 506 -13.21 34.48 6.91
N GLY A 507 -14.47 34.88 7.13
CA GLY A 507 -14.94 36.27 7.02
C GLY A 507 -15.49 36.68 5.65
N PHE A 508 -15.26 35.89 4.59
CA PHE A 508 -15.79 36.17 3.24
C PHE A 508 -17.28 35.81 3.06
N PHE A 509 -17.74 34.74 3.72
CA PHE A 509 -19.07 34.15 3.51
C PHE A 509 -20.06 34.39 4.65
N ILE A 510 -19.55 34.59 5.86
CA ILE A 510 -20.31 35.00 7.05
C ILE A 510 -19.54 36.16 7.68
N ASN A 511 -20.20 37.32 7.77
CA ASN A 511 -19.69 38.47 8.51
C ASN A 511 -19.60 38.12 9.99
N PHE A 512 -18.51 38.49 10.68
CA PHE A 512 -18.27 38.10 12.08
C PHE A 512 -19.38 38.59 13.02
N SER A 513 -19.96 39.75 12.74
CA SER A 513 -21.15 40.30 13.41
C SER A 513 -22.40 39.42 13.34
N SER A 514 -22.50 38.54 12.34
CA SER A 514 -23.64 37.63 12.13
C SER A 514 -23.44 36.21 12.66
N VAL A 515 -22.26 35.91 13.23
CA VAL A 515 -21.98 34.59 13.85
C VAL A 515 -22.65 34.51 15.23
N PRO A 516 -23.38 33.42 15.56
CA PRO A 516 -23.95 33.24 16.88
C PRO A 516 -22.88 33.23 17.98
N SER A 517 -23.15 33.90 19.11
CA SER A 517 -22.16 34.12 20.18
C SER A 517 -21.48 32.86 20.72
N TYR A 518 -22.21 31.73 20.77
CA TYR A 518 -21.69 30.42 21.19
C TYR A 518 -20.73 29.76 20.18
N LEU A 519 -20.70 30.20 18.91
CA LEU A 519 -19.75 29.75 17.89
C LEU A 519 -18.57 30.70 17.68
N ASN A 520 -18.57 31.91 18.24
CA ASN A 520 -17.54 32.92 17.97
C ASN A 520 -16.09 32.44 18.17
N TRP A 521 -15.83 31.51 19.09
CA TRP A 521 -14.51 30.91 19.31
C TRP A 521 -13.95 30.22 18.06
N ILE A 522 -14.81 29.66 17.20
CA ILE A 522 -14.37 28.90 16.01
C ILE A 522 -13.82 29.79 14.90
N THR A 523 -14.18 31.09 14.90
CA THR A 523 -13.62 32.08 13.96
C THR A 523 -12.11 32.24 14.18
N TYR A 524 -11.67 32.24 15.43
CA TYR A 524 -10.24 32.26 15.81
C TYR A 524 -9.54 30.90 15.55
N VAL A 525 -10.31 29.81 15.43
CA VAL A 525 -9.79 28.49 15.07
C VAL A 525 -9.65 28.31 13.55
N SER A 526 -10.24 29.19 12.74
CA SER A 526 -10.06 29.18 11.29
C SER A 526 -8.74 29.81 10.88
N PHE A 527 -7.82 28.99 10.38
CA PHE A 527 -6.61 29.51 9.73
C PHE A 527 -6.91 30.24 8.40
N PHE A 528 -8.08 30.03 7.80
CA PHE A 528 -8.52 30.78 6.61
C PHE A 528 -8.87 32.23 6.95
N ARG A 529 -9.34 32.51 8.18
CA ARG A 529 -9.60 33.88 8.66
C ARG A 529 -8.35 34.74 8.57
N TYR A 530 -7.28 34.35 9.25
CA TYR A 530 -6.00 35.06 9.22
C TYR A 530 -5.41 35.18 7.81
N GLY A 531 -5.68 34.20 6.95
CA GLY A 531 -5.32 34.26 5.53
C GLY A 531 -6.08 35.34 4.73
N PHE A 532 -7.40 35.35 4.84
CA PHE A 532 -8.25 36.28 4.09
C PHE A 532 -8.17 37.72 4.63
N GLU A 533 -8.23 37.90 5.96
CA GLU A 533 -7.97 39.19 6.61
C GLU A 533 -6.60 39.74 6.21
N GLY A 534 -5.55 38.90 6.24
CA GLY A 534 -4.19 39.29 5.85
C GLY A 534 -4.08 39.74 4.39
N PHE A 535 -4.81 39.10 3.47
CA PHE A 535 -4.88 39.51 2.05
C PHE A 535 -5.62 40.83 1.86
N MET A 536 -6.75 41.02 2.54
CA MET A 536 -7.54 42.25 2.44
C MET A 536 -6.78 43.45 3.02
N LEU A 537 -6.17 43.31 4.19
CA LEU A 537 -5.38 44.39 4.82
C LEU A 537 -4.16 44.77 3.96
N ALA A 538 -3.41 43.81 3.41
CA ALA A 538 -2.27 44.10 2.54
C ALA A 538 -2.64 44.95 1.30
N ILE A 539 -3.83 44.76 0.74
CA ILE A 539 -4.27 45.42 -0.51
C ILE A 539 -5.09 46.69 -0.26
N TYR A 540 -5.83 46.80 0.84
CA TYR A 540 -6.78 47.89 1.08
C TYR A 540 -6.45 48.79 2.27
N ASP A 541 -5.72 48.31 3.28
CA ASP A 541 -5.32 49.12 4.44
C ASP A 541 -3.99 49.89 4.16
N TYR A 542 -3.29 50.36 5.19
CA TYR A 542 -2.02 51.08 5.10
C TYR A 542 -2.11 52.33 4.20
N GLY A 543 -3.18 53.11 4.36
CA GLY A 543 -3.34 54.40 3.69
C GLY A 543 -3.44 54.33 2.15
N ARG A 544 -4.12 53.31 1.59
CA ARG A 544 -4.35 53.24 0.14
C ARG A 544 -5.18 54.46 -0.32
N PRO A 545 -4.78 55.17 -1.40
CA PRO A 545 -5.59 56.26 -1.97
C PRO A 545 -6.93 55.75 -2.53
N SER A 546 -7.87 56.66 -2.78
CA SER A 546 -9.16 56.32 -3.39
C SER A 546 -8.97 55.58 -4.72
N ILE A 547 -9.75 54.52 -4.92
CA ILE A 547 -9.68 53.66 -6.10
C ILE A 547 -10.40 54.35 -7.27
N ASP A 548 -9.93 54.18 -8.50
CA ASP A 548 -10.56 54.72 -9.69
C ASP A 548 -11.94 54.06 -9.93
N CYS A 549 -12.85 54.77 -10.58
CA CYS A 549 -14.23 54.34 -10.77
C CYS A 549 -14.68 54.68 -12.19
N PHE A 550 -14.97 53.67 -13.01
CA PHE A 550 -15.42 53.83 -14.39
C PHE A 550 -16.95 53.94 -14.54
N GLN A 551 -17.69 53.83 -13.44
CA GLN A 551 -19.15 53.98 -13.39
C GLN A 551 -19.55 55.35 -12.80
N PRO A 552 -20.79 55.82 -13.00
CA PRO A 552 -21.25 57.10 -12.43
C PRO A 552 -21.21 57.15 -10.89
N TYR A 553 -21.27 55.99 -10.24
CA TYR A 553 -21.23 55.85 -8.79
C TYR A 553 -20.58 54.51 -8.40
N CYS A 554 -19.52 54.56 -7.59
CA CYS A 554 -18.93 53.38 -6.94
C CYS A 554 -18.97 53.53 -5.42
N TYR A 555 -19.70 52.65 -4.74
CA TYR A 555 -19.76 52.65 -3.27
C TYR A 555 -18.37 52.38 -2.63
N PHE A 556 -17.59 51.47 -3.21
CA PHE A 556 -16.27 51.05 -2.72
C PHE A 556 -15.10 51.93 -3.18
N ARG A 557 -15.36 53.19 -3.58
CA ARG A 557 -14.31 54.14 -4.00
C ARG A 557 -13.31 54.44 -2.87
N SER A 558 -13.76 54.40 -1.62
CA SER A 558 -12.89 54.40 -0.43
C SER A 558 -12.55 52.95 -0.05
N PRO A 559 -11.28 52.57 0.08
CA PRO A 559 -10.89 51.20 0.40
C PRO A 559 -11.37 50.76 1.79
N TYR A 560 -11.49 51.69 2.75
CA TYR A 560 -12.02 51.42 4.09
C TYR A 560 -13.47 50.92 4.07
N LYS A 561 -14.31 51.34 3.09
CA LYS A 561 -15.68 50.81 2.96
C LYS A 561 -15.71 49.34 2.54
N LEU A 562 -14.67 48.86 1.86
CA LEU A 562 -14.55 47.45 1.50
C LEU A 562 -14.05 46.61 2.67
N LEU A 563 -13.19 47.16 3.53
CA LEU A 563 -12.80 46.54 4.81
C LEU A 563 -13.99 46.49 5.80
N GLU A 564 -14.81 47.55 5.83
CA GLU A 564 -16.05 47.62 6.61
C GLU A 564 -17.05 46.53 6.21
N GLN A 565 -17.23 46.30 4.90
CA GLN A 565 -18.15 45.29 4.34
C GLN A 565 -17.87 43.86 4.83
N PHE A 566 -16.64 43.55 5.23
CA PHE A 566 -16.20 42.24 5.73
C PHE A 566 -15.85 42.25 7.25
N ASP A 567 -16.30 43.26 8.01
CA ASP A 567 -16.02 43.43 9.45
C ASP A 567 -14.50 43.52 9.80
N MET A 568 -13.66 44.07 8.91
CA MET A 568 -12.18 44.07 9.05
C MET A 568 -11.55 45.39 9.54
N ASN A 569 -12.32 46.45 9.75
CA ASN A 569 -11.80 47.81 10.06
C ASN A 569 -10.94 47.92 11.33
N GLN A 570 -11.02 46.95 12.25
CA GLN A 570 -10.23 46.93 13.51
C GLN A 570 -9.18 45.80 13.53
N SER A 571 -9.03 45.05 12.44
CA SER A 571 -8.11 43.92 12.35
C SER A 571 -6.68 44.38 12.06
N SER A 572 -5.69 43.77 12.72
CA SER A 572 -4.27 44.07 12.51
C SER A 572 -3.57 42.97 11.70
N TYR A 573 -2.87 43.37 10.64
CA TYR A 573 -2.08 42.47 9.80
C TYR A 573 -1.03 41.67 10.60
N LEU A 574 -0.44 42.26 11.65
CA LEU A 574 0.53 41.58 12.52
C LEU A 574 -0.10 40.37 13.23
N ILE A 575 -1.35 40.50 13.68
CA ILE A 575 -2.09 39.41 14.33
C ILE A 575 -2.34 38.28 13.34
N CYS A 576 -2.61 38.58 12.07
CA CYS A 576 -2.75 37.56 11.02
C CYS A 576 -1.46 36.77 10.80
N VAL A 577 -0.31 37.46 10.72
CA VAL A 577 1.02 36.81 10.56
C VAL A 577 1.35 35.95 11.78
N VAL A 578 1.17 36.47 13.00
CA VAL A 578 1.43 35.72 14.24
C VAL A 578 0.48 34.53 14.37
N GLY A 579 -0.80 34.68 14.04
CA GLY A 579 -1.79 33.60 14.04
C GLY A 579 -1.39 32.45 13.11
N LEU A 580 -0.99 32.75 11.87
CA LEU A 580 -0.49 31.75 10.92
C LEU A 580 0.80 31.06 11.41
N LEU A 581 1.73 31.80 12.02
CA LEU A 581 2.94 31.23 12.62
C LEU A 581 2.63 30.28 13.79
N VAL A 582 1.73 30.66 14.69
CA VAL A 582 1.26 29.79 15.79
C VAL A 582 0.59 28.53 15.23
N TYR A 583 -0.29 28.66 14.23
CA TYR A 583 -0.92 27.53 13.55
C TYR A 583 0.10 26.57 12.92
N PHE A 584 1.11 27.10 12.22
CA PHE A 584 2.17 26.32 11.63
C PHE A 584 2.91 25.50 12.69
N VAL A 585 3.31 26.13 13.80
CA VAL A 585 4.00 25.45 14.90
C VAL A 585 3.13 24.37 15.54
N VAL A 586 1.87 24.67 15.87
CA VAL A 586 0.93 23.72 16.50
C VAL A 586 0.69 22.50 15.60
N MET A 587 0.40 22.69 14.31
CA MET A 587 0.15 21.59 13.39
C MET A 587 1.40 20.73 13.15
N ARG A 588 2.60 21.33 13.13
CA ARG A 588 3.88 20.61 13.06
C ARG A 588 4.10 19.74 14.30
N PHE A 589 3.86 20.25 15.50
CA PHE A 589 3.95 19.44 16.72
C PHE A 589 2.91 18.30 16.74
N ALA A 590 1.66 18.57 16.38
CA ALA A 590 0.60 17.56 16.33
C ALA A 590 0.92 16.43 15.35
N ALA A 591 1.39 16.76 14.14
CA ALA A 591 1.85 15.79 13.15
C ALA A 591 3.03 14.95 13.64
N TYR A 592 4.02 15.56 14.32
CA TYR A 592 5.14 14.85 14.96
C TYR A 592 4.67 13.82 15.99
N PHE A 593 3.72 14.17 16.86
CA PHE A 593 3.17 13.25 17.87
C PHE A 593 2.40 12.08 17.24
N LEU A 594 1.58 12.31 16.22
CA LEU A 594 0.89 11.24 15.48
C LEU A 594 1.86 10.34 14.70
N LEU A 595 2.88 10.91 14.10
CA LEU A 595 3.88 10.17 13.32
C LEU A 595 4.64 9.19 14.23
N ARG A 596 5.05 9.67 15.42
CA ARG A 596 5.66 8.83 16.48
C ARG A 596 4.82 7.59 16.81
N PHE A 597 3.50 7.68 16.68
CA PHE A 597 2.57 6.60 16.96
C PHE A 597 2.45 5.59 15.80
N LYS A 598 2.37 6.06 14.54
CA LYS A 598 2.04 5.22 13.36
C LYS A 598 3.25 4.63 12.60
N LEU A 599 4.47 4.81 13.08
CA LEU A 599 5.71 4.45 12.39
C LEU A 599 6.08 2.95 12.42
N LYS A 600 5.42 2.08 11.63
CA LYS A 600 5.63 0.60 11.72
C LYS A 600 5.70 -0.33 10.44
N SER A 601 5.57 0.04 9.13
CA SER A 601 5.71 -0.93 7.95
C SER A 601 5.71 -0.33 6.49
N LYS A 602 6.21 -0.97 5.36
CA LYS A 602 6.76 -0.39 4.04
C LYS A 602 6.40 -0.91 2.54
N ASN A 603 7.31 -0.94 1.49
CA ASN A 603 7.19 -0.89 -0.07
C ASN A 603 7.59 -2.14 -1.06
N ILE A 604 7.73 -2.05 -2.45
CA ILE A 604 7.85 -3.18 -3.52
C ILE A 604 8.63 -2.86 -4.92
N LYS A 605 9.08 -3.80 -5.84
CA LYS A 605 9.97 -3.61 -7.10
C LYS A 605 9.74 -4.41 -8.49
N ARG A 606 10.70 -4.37 -9.50
CA ARG A 606 10.77 -4.97 -10.93
C ARG A 606 11.54 -6.36 -11.17
N ILE A 607 11.42 -7.03 -12.37
CA ILE A 607 11.59 -8.51 -12.65
C ILE A 607 12.51 -9.16 -13.82
N LEU A 608 12.12 -9.43 -15.12
CA LEU A 608 12.49 -10.65 -16.01
C LEU A 608 13.37 -10.54 -17.36
N ASN A 609 13.91 -11.65 -17.99
CA ASN A 609 14.72 -11.77 -19.30
C ASN A 609 14.53 -13.03 -20.27
N GLN A 610 13.84 -12.95 -21.44
CA GLN A 610 13.81 -13.90 -22.62
C GLN A 610 13.99 -15.45 -22.41
N ILE A 611 12.93 -16.27 -22.57
CA ILE A 611 12.87 -17.71 -22.19
C ILE A 611 11.91 -18.56 -23.05
N SER A 612 12.05 -19.91 -23.02
CA SER A 612 11.21 -20.88 -23.73
C SER A 612 10.80 -22.08 -22.84
N GLY A 613 9.76 -22.83 -23.19
CA GLY A 613 9.32 -24.04 -22.46
C GLY A 613 7.91 -24.55 -22.81
N ALA A 614 7.60 -25.78 -22.39
CA ALA A 614 6.34 -26.49 -22.67
C ALA A 614 5.73 -27.12 -21.38
N PHE A 615 4.42 -27.42 -21.39
CA PHE A 615 3.70 -27.99 -20.23
C PHE A 615 2.57 -28.93 -20.68
N ASP A 616 2.54 -30.15 -20.15
CA ASP A 616 1.67 -31.24 -20.63
C ASP A 616 0.39 -31.47 -19.76
N PRO A 617 -0.70 -32.00 -20.36
CA PRO A 617 -1.93 -32.33 -19.63
C PRO A 617 -1.77 -33.54 -18.70
N GLY A 618 -2.53 -33.54 -17.61
CA GLY A 618 -2.51 -34.61 -16.60
C GLY A 618 -1.39 -34.48 -15.56
N GLN A 619 -0.44 -33.56 -15.78
CA GLN A 619 0.79 -33.44 -15.00
C GLN A 619 0.80 -32.16 -14.15
N LEU A 620 1.36 -32.28 -12.94
CA LEU A 620 1.65 -31.15 -12.05
C LEU A 620 3.11 -30.71 -12.23
N THR A 621 3.32 -29.54 -12.84
CA THR A 621 4.66 -28.97 -13.10
C THR A 621 5.01 -27.86 -12.10
N ALA A 622 6.19 -27.92 -11.48
CA ALA A 622 6.72 -26.84 -10.64
C ALA A 622 7.72 -25.93 -11.38
N ILE A 623 7.43 -24.63 -11.44
CA ILE A 623 8.39 -23.59 -11.82
C ILE A 623 9.22 -23.20 -10.60
N LEU A 624 10.50 -23.58 -10.59
CA LEU A 624 11.48 -23.31 -9.55
C LEU A 624 12.49 -22.25 -10.00
N GLY A 625 13.30 -21.74 -9.07
CA GLY A 625 14.37 -20.77 -9.37
C GLY A 625 14.48 -19.60 -8.38
N PRO A 626 15.48 -18.71 -8.55
CA PRO A 626 15.68 -17.54 -7.72
C PRO A 626 14.53 -16.55 -7.59
N SER A 627 14.59 -15.80 -6.50
CA SER A 627 13.76 -14.64 -6.22
C SER A 627 14.29 -13.44 -6.98
N GLY A 628 13.54 -13.09 -8.02
CA GLY A 628 14.03 -12.18 -9.07
C GLY A 628 14.57 -12.91 -10.30
N ALA A 629 14.62 -14.26 -10.34
CA ALA A 629 14.73 -14.98 -11.62
C ALA A 629 13.49 -14.79 -12.52
N GLY A 630 12.39 -14.32 -11.93
CA GLY A 630 11.24 -13.88 -12.68
C GLY A 630 10.13 -14.89 -12.91
N LYS A 631 10.14 -16.02 -12.19
CA LYS A 631 9.05 -17.02 -12.07
C LYS A 631 7.64 -16.40 -12.20
N THR A 632 7.28 -15.49 -11.30
CA THR A 632 5.99 -14.77 -11.31
C THR A 632 5.76 -13.96 -12.57
N SER A 633 6.78 -13.31 -13.13
CA SER A 633 6.64 -12.59 -14.41
C SER A 633 6.54 -13.53 -15.62
N LEU A 634 7.20 -14.68 -15.61
CA LEU A 634 6.98 -15.73 -16.63
C LEU A 634 5.55 -16.22 -16.55
N MET A 635 5.05 -16.58 -15.36
CA MET A 635 3.68 -17.07 -15.23
C MET A 635 2.63 -16.03 -15.64
N ASN A 636 2.88 -14.74 -15.37
CA ASN A 636 2.05 -13.65 -15.90
C ASN A 636 2.15 -13.49 -17.43
N ILE A 637 3.25 -13.89 -18.07
CA ILE A 637 3.39 -13.94 -19.53
C ILE A 637 2.66 -15.15 -20.11
N LEU A 638 2.85 -16.34 -19.53
CA LEU A 638 2.19 -17.60 -19.95
C LEU A 638 0.67 -17.50 -19.84
N ALA A 639 0.13 -17.01 -18.72
CA ALA A 639 -1.30 -16.72 -18.58
C ALA A 639 -1.78 -15.53 -19.45
N GLY A 640 -0.89 -14.93 -20.25
CA GLY A 640 -1.16 -13.80 -21.13
C GLY A 640 -1.56 -12.52 -20.38
N LEU A 641 -1.30 -12.42 -19.08
CA LEU A 641 -1.65 -11.30 -18.18
C LEU A 641 -0.70 -10.11 -18.26
N LYS A 642 0.38 -10.23 -19.02
CA LYS A 642 1.35 -9.17 -19.26
C LYS A 642 1.85 -9.27 -20.68
N ILE A 643 1.32 -8.43 -21.58
CA ILE A 643 1.82 -8.29 -22.95
C ILE A 643 2.86 -7.14 -23.06
N ASN A 644 2.76 -6.13 -22.19
CA ASN A 644 3.62 -4.94 -22.28
C ASN A 644 5.04 -5.15 -21.72
N GLY A 645 6.04 -4.86 -22.55
CA GLY A 645 7.47 -5.05 -22.24
C GLY A 645 7.87 -6.53 -22.21
N VAL A 646 7.35 -7.30 -23.16
CA VAL A 646 7.52 -8.75 -23.32
C VAL A 646 7.81 -9.05 -24.78
N GLU A 647 8.80 -9.90 -25.02
CA GLU A 647 9.28 -10.31 -26.34
C GLU A 647 9.31 -11.84 -26.38
N GLY A 648 8.78 -12.44 -27.45
CA GLY A 648 8.61 -13.90 -27.59
C GLY A 648 7.19 -14.31 -28.05
N CYS A 649 6.94 -15.62 -28.11
CA CYS A 649 5.64 -16.20 -28.45
C CYS A 649 5.29 -17.35 -27.48
N VAL A 650 4.00 -17.66 -27.38
CA VAL A 650 3.44 -18.75 -26.55
C VAL A 650 2.47 -19.54 -27.44
N GLU A 651 2.59 -20.86 -27.43
CA GLU A 651 1.85 -21.81 -28.27
C GLU A 651 1.13 -22.84 -27.40
N VAL A 652 0.04 -23.41 -27.91
CA VAL A 652 -0.85 -24.32 -27.17
C VAL A 652 -1.38 -25.36 -28.15
N ASN A 653 -1.12 -26.65 -27.91
CA ASN A 653 -1.36 -27.73 -28.87
C ASN A 653 -0.74 -27.40 -30.25
N ASP A 654 0.51 -26.93 -30.23
CA ASP A 654 1.33 -26.57 -31.40
C ASP A 654 0.75 -25.49 -32.33
N GLU A 655 -0.35 -24.84 -31.91
CA GLU A 655 -0.91 -23.68 -32.57
C GLU A 655 -0.59 -22.38 -31.80
N LYS A 656 -0.28 -21.32 -32.56
CA LYS A 656 -0.20 -19.94 -32.04
C LYS A 656 -1.59 -19.42 -31.69
N GLN A 657 -2.06 -19.79 -30.50
CA GLN A 657 -3.34 -19.31 -29.98
C GLN A 657 -3.34 -17.79 -29.79
N GLU A 658 -4.40 -17.12 -30.26
CA GLU A 658 -4.63 -15.74 -29.85
C GLU A 658 -4.84 -15.69 -28.33
N VAL A 659 -4.18 -14.76 -27.63
CA VAL A 659 -4.29 -14.56 -26.16
C VAL A 659 -5.74 -14.36 -25.66
N LYS A 660 -6.71 -14.14 -26.57
CA LYS A 660 -8.14 -14.12 -26.26
C LYS A 660 -8.82 -15.50 -26.20
N THR A 661 -8.29 -16.48 -26.91
CA THR A 661 -8.80 -17.85 -26.95
C THR A 661 -8.20 -18.68 -25.82
N PHE A 662 -6.87 -18.63 -25.65
CA PHE A 662 -6.19 -19.39 -24.60
C PHE A 662 -6.67 -19.06 -23.18
N ARG A 663 -6.97 -17.78 -22.88
CA ARG A 663 -7.54 -17.35 -21.59
C ARG A 663 -8.95 -17.89 -21.27
N LYS A 664 -9.62 -18.54 -22.22
CA LYS A 664 -10.88 -19.27 -21.95
C LYS A 664 -10.63 -20.71 -21.49
N GLN A 665 -9.46 -21.26 -21.82
CA GLN A 665 -9.05 -22.62 -21.51
C GLN A 665 -8.12 -22.68 -20.27
N SER A 666 -7.53 -21.53 -19.91
CA SER A 666 -6.61 -21.36 -18.79
C SER A 666 -7.19 -20.48 -17.67
N ALA A 667 -6.87 -20.82 -16.42
CA ALA A 667 -7.15 -19.98 -15.25
C ALA A 667 -5.85 -19.61 -14.52
N TYR A 668 -5.76 -18.38 -14.01
CA TYR A 668 -4.61 -17.89 -13.26
C TYR A 668 -4.97 -17.46 -11.84
N ILE A 669 -4.16 -17.92 -10.89
CA ILE A 669 -4.30 -17.65 -9.45
C ILE A 669 -3.03 -16.91 -8.97
N PRO A 670 -3.12 -15.62 -8.59
CA PRO A 670 -1.97 -14.82 -8.17
C PRO A 670 -1.39 -15.25 -6.80
N GLN A 671 -0.13 -14.86 -6.53
CA GLN A 671 0.50 -14.98 -5.21
C GLN A 671 -0.37 -14.38 -4.09
N LYS A 672 -0.98 -13.21 -4.33
CA LYS A 672 -1.87 -12.54 -3.36
C LYS A 672 -3.34 -12.74 -3.69
N ASP A 673 -4.04 -13.31 -2.72
CA ASP A 673 -5.49 -13.53 -2.75
C ASP A 673 -6.28 -12.21 -2.67
N HIS A 674 -6.49 -11.58 -3.81
CA HIS A 674 -7.41 -10.45 -3.98
C HIS A 674 -8.87 -10.92 -3.96
N LEU A 675 -9.36 -11.28 -2.77
CA LEU A 675 -10.73 -11.75 -2.52
C LEU A 675 -11.59 -10.67 -1.85
N LEU A 676 -12.92 -10.79 -1.95
CA LEU A 676 -13.89 -9.91 -1.28
C LEU A 676 -14.00 -10.26 0.22
N GLN A 677 -13.23 -9.57 1.06
CA GLN A 677 -13.01 -9.95 2.47
C GLN A 677 -14.25 -9.87 3.38
N ASP A 678 -15.29 -9.14 2.97
CA ASP A 678 -16.54 -8.93 3.73
C ASP A 678 -17.59 -10.02 3.51
N LEU A 679 -17.42 -10.86 2.48
CA LEU A 679 -18.30 -11.98 2.18
C LEU A 679 -17.88 -13.24 2.95
N SER A 680 -18.81 -14.17 3.12
CA SER A 680 -18.51 -15.54 3.56
C SER A 680 -18.16 -16.45 2.39
N VAL A 681 -17.55 -17.60 2.70
CA VAL A 681 -17.11 -18.60 1.72
C VAL A 681 -18.26 -19.04 0.82
N ASP A 682 -19.41 -19.41 1.42
CA ASP A 682 -20.63 -19.76 0.71
C ASP A 682 -21.15 -18.66 -0.22
N GLU A 683 -21.25 -17.43 0.25
CA GLU A 683 -21.73 -16.29 -0.53
C GLU A 683 -20.84 -15.99 -1.74
N TYR A 684 -19.52 -16.08 -1.58
CA TYR A 684 -18.61 -15.80 -2.68
C TYR A 684 -18.56 -16.96 -3.68
N MET A 685 -18.57 -18.21 -3.21
CA MET A 685 -18.71 -19.40 -4.06
C MET A 685 -20.06 -19.41 -4.81
N MET A 686 -21.15 -19.02 -4.17
CA MET A 686 -22.48 -18.90 -4.80
C MET A 686 -22.47 -17.79 -5.87
N SER A 687 -21.89 -16.62 -5.56
CA SER A 687 -21.72 -15.54 -6.52
C SER A 687 -20.88 -15.98 -7.74
N ALA A 688 -19.75 -16.66 -7.51
CA ALA A 688 -18.90 -17.20 -8.57
C ALA A 688 -19.65 -18.22 -9.43
N SER A 689 -20.32 -19.19 -8.81
CA SER A 689 -21.10 -20.23 -9.52
C SER A 689 -22.24 -19.64 -10.37
N HIS A 690 -22.91 -18.59 -9.90
CA HIS A 690 -23.97 -17.90 -10.66
C HIS A 690 -23.41 -17.19 -11.90
N LEU A 691 -22.21 -16.60 -11.80
CA LEU A 691 -21.57 -15.86 -12.87
C LEU A 691 -20.94 -16.80 -13.93
N LYS A 692 -20.31 -17.87 -13.46
CA LYS A 692 -19.59 -18.87 -14.28
C LYS A 692 -20.49 -19.92 -14.94
N LEU A 693 -21.39 -20.55 -14.17
CA LEU A 693 -22.29 -21.59 -14.68
C LEU A 693 -23.57 -21.03 -15.32
N GLY A 694 -23.86 -19.74 -15.09
CA GLY A 694 -25.05 -19.07 -15.62
C GLY A 694 -26.37 -19.65 -15.12
N ASN A 695 -27.41 -19.58 -15.96
CA ASN A 695 -28.74 -20.08 -15.63
C ASN A 695 -29.00 -21.52 -16.10
N ASN A 696 -28.06 -22.13 -16.82
CA ASN A 696 -28.20 -23.49 -17.37
C ASN A 696 -28.15 -24.58 -16.28
N VAL A 697 -27.59 -24.25 -15.11
CA VAL A 697 -27.49 -25.14 -13.94
C VAL A 697 -28.45 -24.61 -12.86
N SER A 698 -29.30 -25.48 -12.30
CA SER A 698 -30.27 -25.09 -11.28
C SER A 698 -29.58 -24.68 -9.97
N ASN A 699 -30.23 -23.83 -9.18
CA ASN A 699 -29.66 -23.38 -7.90
C ASN A 699 -29.50 -24.52 -6.87
N LYS A 700 -30.13 -25.69 -7.08
CA LYS A 700 -29.89 -26.91 -6.28
C LYS A 700 -28.57 -27.57 -6.70
N GLU A 701 -28.38 -27.80 -8.00
CA GLU A 701 -27.14 -28.38 -8.55
C GLU A 701 -25.93 -27.47 -8.29
N LYS A 702 -26.09 -26.15 -8.39
CA LYS A 702 -25.02 -25.20 -8.02
C LYS A 702 -24.59 -25.35 -6.55
N LYS A 703 -25.55 -25.53 -5.63
CA LYS A 703 -25.24 -25.77 -4.20
C LYS A 703 -24.53 -27.10 -4.00
N LEU A 704 -24.97 -28.17 -4.67
CA LEU A 704 -24.29 -29.48 -4.63
C LEU A 704 -22.86 -29.40 -5.20
N MET A 705 -22.65 -28.66 -6.29
CA MET A 705 -21.31 -28.43 -6.85
C MET A 705 -20.43 -27.58 -5.91
N ILE A 706 -20.97 -26.55 -5.27
CA ILE A 706 -20.27 -25.78 -4.23
C ILE A 706 -19.87 -26.69 -3.07
N GLU A 707 -20.78 -27.53 -2.58
CA GLU A 707 -20.53 -28.46 -1.48
C GLU A 707 -19.48 -29.51 -1.85
N MET A 708 -19.56 -30.08 -3.05
CA MET A 708 -18.56 -30.99 -3.60
C MET A 708 -17.17 -30.32 -3.68
N ILE A 709 -17.08 -29.11 -4.25
CA ILE A 709 -15.82 -28.36 -4.33
C ILE A 709 -15.31 -28.03 -2.92
N LEU A 710 -16.15 -27.57 -2.00
CA LEU A 710 -15.74 -27.29 -0.62
C LEU A 710 -15.30 -28.56 0.13
N LYS A 711 -15.85 -29.73 -0.20
CA LYS A 711 -15.40 -31.03 0.33
C LYS A 711 -14.01 -31.39 -0.22
N THR A 712 -13.80 -31.31 -1.54
CA THR A 712 -12.48 -31.53 -2.17
C THR A 712 -11.41 -30.57 -1.62
N LEU A 713 -11.77 -29.31 -1.35
CA LEU A 713 -10.84 -28.31 -0.80
C LEU A 713 -10.62 -28.42 0.73
N GLY A 714 -11.32 -29.31 1.43
CA GLY A 714 -11.29 -29.39 2.89
C GLY A 714 -11.77 -28.11 3.60
N LEU A 715 -12.77 -27.43 3.03
CA LEU A 715 -13.30 -26.13 3.50
C LEU A 715 -14.73 -26.17 4.03
N ILE A 716 -15.34 -27.36 4.13
CA ILE A 716 -16.75 -27.52 4.53
C ILE A 716 -17.07 -26.89 5.89
N ASN A 717 -16.19 -27.06 6.89
CA ASN A 717 -16.33 -26.48 8.23
C ASN A 717 -16.27 -24.94 8.22
N SER A 718 -15.59 -24.35 7.24
CA SER A 718 -15.38 -22.91 7.10
C SER A 718 -16.37 -22.25 6.14
N GLN A 719 -17.35 -22.99 5.60
CA GLN A 719 -18.32 -22.53 4.61
C GLN A 719 -19.08 -21.24 4.99
N ARG A 720 -19.43 -21.05 6.27
CA ARG A 720 -20.14 -19.84 6.76
C ARG A 720 -19.20 -18.77 7.34
N THR A 721 -17.89 -19.01 7.34
CA THR A 721 -16.93 -18.05 7.88
C THR A 721 -16.66 -16.93 6.87
N ARG A 722 -16.33 -15.73 7.38
CA ARG A 722 -15.93 -14.59 6.54
C ARG A 722 -14.52 -14.77 6.03
N ILE A 723 -14.29 -14.39 4.78
CA ILE A 723 -12.98 -14.53 4.10
C ILE A 723 -11.87 -13.76 4.85
N SER A 724 -12.21 -12.64 5.49
CA SER A 724 -11.32 -11.90 6.41
C SER A 724 -10.77 -12.73 7.57
N ASN A 725 -11.54 -13.70 8.08
CA ASN A 725 -11.21 -14.53 9.26
C ASN A 725 -10.58 -15.89 8.91
N LEU A 726 -10.52 -16.29 7.63
CA LEU A 726 -9.87 -17.53 7.19
C LEU A 726 -8.36 -17.48 7.45
N SER A 727 -7.77 -18.63 7.77
CA SER A 727 -6.31 -18.83 7.76
C SER A 727 -5.72 -18.63 6.36
N GLY A 728 -4.39 -18.55 6.26
CA GLY A 728 -3.70 -18.44 4.97
C GLY A 728 -3.99 -19.62 4.04
N GLY A 729 -3.90 -20.85 4.57
CA GLY A 729 -4.14 -22.08 3.82
C GLY A 729 -5.56 -22.18 3.28
N GLU A 730 -6.56 -21.95 4.15
CA GLU A 730 -7.96 -21.98 3.73
C GLU A 730 -8.27 -20.91 2.67
N ARG A 731 -7.66 -19.73 2.80
CA ARG A 731 -7.84 -18.62 1.87
C ARG A 731 -7.25 -18.92 0.50
N LYS A 732 -6.06 -19.55 0.43
CA LYS A 732 -5.47 -20.01 -0.83
C LYS A 732 -6.32 -21.13 -1.46
N ARG A 733 -6.76 -22.13 -0.66
CA ARG A 733 -7.65 -23.20 -1.15
C ARG A 733 -8.98 -22.65 -1.68
N LEU A 734 -9.57 -21.64 -1.04
CA LEU A 734 -10.74 -20.93 -1.57
C LEU A 734 -10.43 -20.22 -2.90
N SER A 735 -9.28 -19.55 -2.98
CA SER A 735 -8.81 -18.85 -4.19
C SER A 735 -8.68 -19.79 -5.39
N ILE A 736 -8.28 -21.05 -5.15
CA ILE A 736 -8.27 -22.15 -6.13
C ILE A 736 -9.71 -22.59 -6.46
N GLY A 737 -10.52 -22.85 -5.44
CA GLY A 737 -11.90 -23.33 -5.60
C GLY A 737 -12.79 -22.47 -6.49
N LEU A 738 -12.64 -21.15 -6.42
CA LEU A 738 -13.40 -20.19 -7.24
C LEU A 738 -13.08 -20.32 -8.74
N GLU A 739 -11.91 -20.86 -9.11
CA GLU A 739 -11.54 -21.10 -10.51
C GLU A 739 -11.93 -22.50 -11.02
N LEU A 740 -12.27 -23.45 -10.14
CA LEU A 740 -12.66 -24.82 -10.53
C LEU A 740 -14.05 -24.92 -11.17
N PHE A 741 -14.93 -23.93 -10.98
CA PHE A 741 -16.29 -23.93 -11.59
C PHE A 741 -16.28 -23.97 -13.12
N ASP A 742 -15.26 -23.40 -13.78
CA ASP A 742 -15.17 -23.40 -15.26
C ASP A 742 -14.55 -24.69 -15.82
N ASN A 743 -14.08 -25.59 -14.94
CA ASN A 743 -13.29 -26.76 -15.29
C ASN A 743 -12.15 -26.45 -16.30
N PRO A 744 -11.24 -25.51 -16.00
CA PRO A 744 -10.19 -25.08 -16.92
C PRO A 744 -9.24 -26.25 -17.26
N ALA A 745 -8.79 -26.32 -18.50
CA ALA A 745 -7.83 -27.32 -18.97
C ALA A 745 -6.41 -27.03 -18.48
N VAL A 746 -6.07 -25.74 -18.30
CA VAL A 746 -4.77 -25.28 -17.80
C VAL A 746 -4.95 -24.42 -16.55
N LEU A 747 -4.17 -24.67 -15.50
CA LEU A 747 -4.24 -23.94 -14.23
C LEU A 747 -2.86 -23.41 -13.83
N PHE A 748 -2.70 -22.10 -13.82
CA PHE A 748 -1.48 -21.41 -13.39
C PHE A 748 -1.61 -20.89 -11.96
N LEU A 749 -0.72 -21.31 -11.06
CA LEU A 749 -0.70 -20.92 -9.65
C LEU A 749 0.61 -20.25 -9.26
N ASP A 750 0.56 -18.94 -9.00
CA ASP A 750 1.73 -18.21 -8.54
C ASP A 750 1.86 -18.38 -7.01
N GLU A 751 2.96 -18.99 -6.58
CA GLU A 751 3.34 -19.27 -5.19
C GLU A 751 2.18 -19.77 -4.32
N PRO A 752 1.68 -21.01 -4.54
CA PRO A 752 0.56 -21.56 -3.76
C PRO A 752 0.95 -21.95 -2.32
N THR A 753 2.22 -22.25 -2.06
CA THR A 753 2.74 -22.60 -0.72
C THR A 753 3.22 -21.40 0.10
N SER A 754 3.31 -20.20 -0.49
CA SER A 754 3.92 -19.03 0.15
C SER A 754 3.08 -18.50 1.31
N GLY A 755 3.67 -18.47 2.51
CA GLY A 755 3.00 -18.09 3.75
C GLY A 755 2.17 -19.20 4.41
N LEU A 756 2.31 -20.45 3.96
CA LEU A 756 1.73 -21.65 4.57
C LEU A 756 2.80 -22.39 5.41
N ASP A 757 2.38 -23.23 6.34
CA ASP A 757 3.22 -24.24 7.01
C ASP A 757 3.36 -25.53 6.18
N SER A 758 4.13 -26.54 6.64
CA SER A 758 4.37 -27.80 5.90
C SER A 758 3.06 -28.54 5.63
N SER A 759 2.25 -28.73 6.68
CA SER A 759 1.00 -29.50 6.59
C SER A 759 0.02 -28.82 5.62
N SER A 760 -0.17 -27.50 5.74
CA SER A 760 -1.03 -26.72 4.83
C SER A 760 -0.50 -26.70 3.39
N SER A 761 0.82 -26.64 3.20
CA SER A 761 1.47 -26.69 1.89
C SER A 761 1.28 -28.05 1.23
N MET A 762 1.54 -29.13 1.97
CA MET A 762 1.37 -30.51 1.50
C MET A 762 -0.09 -30.80 1.14
N GLN A 763 -1.05 -30.39 1.99
CA GLN A 763 -2.48 -30.45 1.68
C GLN A 763 -2.82 -29.69 0.39
N CYS A 764 -2.22 -28.50 0.18
CA CYS A 764 -2.44 -27.72 -1.03
C CYS A 764 -1.84 -28.38 -2.29
N ILE A 765 -0.67 -28.98 -2.20
CA ILE A 765 -0.02 -29.67 -3.33
C ILE A 765 -0.72 -31.00 -3.65
N ASN A 766 -1.14 -31.78 -2.65
CA ASN A 766 -1.95 -32.98 -2.85
C ASN A 766 -3.25 -32.68 -3.60
N LEU A 767 -3.96 -31.65 -3.17
CA LEU A 767 -5.14 -31.12 -3.86
C LEU A 767 -4.82 -30.73 -5.32
N LEU A 768 -3.69 -30.05 -5.58
CA LEU A 768 -3.29 -29.70 -6.95
C LEU A 768 -2.92 -30.93 -7.79
N ARG A 769 -2.34 -31.96 -7.19
CA ARG A 769 -2.02 -33.24 -7.84
C ARG A 769 -3.28 -34.03 -8.20
N GLU A 770 -4.28 -34.05 -7.32
CA GLU A 770 -5.61 -34.60 -7.62
C GLU A 770 -6.31 -33.83 -8.77
N ILE A 771 -6.20 -32.49 -8.75
CA ILE A 771 -6.72 -31.60 -9.80
C ILE A 771 -6.01 -31.83 -11.15
N ALA A 772 -4.71 -32.13 -11.15
CA ALA A 772 -3.92 -32.46 -12.34
C ALA A 772 -4.28 -33.85 -12.89
N ARG A 773 -4.29 -34.88 -12.02
CA ARG A 773 -4.62 -36.28 -12.37
C ARG A 773 -6.01 -36.45 -12.99
N SER A 774 -6.94 -35.51 -12.81
CA SER A 774 -8.20 -35.48 -13.56
C SER A 774 -8.06 -34.93 -15.00
N GLY A 775 -6.87 -34.98 -15.59
CA GLY A 775 -6.59 -34.59 -16.99
C GLY A 775 -6.26 -33.11 -17.22
N ARG A 776 -5.88 -32.34 -16.20
CA ARG A 776 -5.56 -30.90 -16.33
C ARG A 776 -4.05 -30.65 -16.37
N THR A 777 -3.62 -29.66 -17.13
CA THR A 777 -2.25 -29.12 -17.05
C THR A 777 -2.19 -28.19 -15.84
N VAL A 778 -1.39 -28.50 -14.81
CA VAL A 778 -1.29 -27.63 -13.62
C VAL A 778 0.14 -27.15 -13.45
N VAL A 779 0.36 -25.84 -13.49
CA VAL A 779 1.68 -25.21 -13.40
C VAL A 779 1.72 -24.32 -12.17
N ALA A 780 2.64 -24.58 -11.24
CA ALA A 780 2.79 -23.82 -10.00
C ALA A 780 4.18 -23.18 -9.90
N THR A 781 4.30 -21.87 -9.63
CA THR A 781 5.60 -21.31 -9.20
C THR A 781 5.81 -21.67 -7.74
N ILE A 782 6.96 -22.24 -7.39
CA ILE A 782 7.25 -22.63 -6.00
C ILE A 782 8.58 -22.03 -5.56
N HIS A 783 8.58 -21.63 -4.31
CA HIS A 783 9.70 -21.07 -3.60
C HIS A 783 10.11 -22.10 -2.53
N GLN A 784 11.28 -22.72 -2.73
CA GLN A 784 11.89 -23.76 -1.88
C GLN A 784 10.95 -24.91 -1.45
N PRO A 785 10.68 -25.92 -2.32
CA PRO A 785 9.97 -27.13 -1.91
C PRO A 785 10.86 -28.05 -1.06
N SER A 786 10.31 -28.64 0.00
CA SER A 786 10.98 -29.74 0.72
C SER A 786 11.03 -31.00 -0.14
N SER A 787 11.90 -31.97 0.17
CA SER A 787 12.05 -33.23 -0.60
C SER A 787 10.73 -33.95 -0.82
N ARG A 788 9.99 -34.20 0.28
CA ARG A 788 8.65 -34.79 0.25
C ARG A 788 7.67 -34.03 -0.66
N LEU A 789 7.79 -32.71 -0.74
CA LEU A 789 6.91 -31.86 -1.54
C LEU A 789 7.34 -31.88 -3.02
N LEU A 790 8.64 -32.06 -3.31
CA LEU A 790 9.17 -32.26 -4.67
C LEU A 790 8.65 -33.56 -5.29
N ASP A 791 8.59 -34.66 -4.53
CA ASP A 791 8.12 -35.98 -4.97
C ASP A 791 6.64 -36.00 -5.45
N HIS A 792 5.92 -34.90 -5.23
CA HIS A 792 4.54 -34.71 -5.67
C HIS A 792 4.41 -33.96 -7.01
N PHE A 793 5.51 -33.44 -7.58
CA PHE A 793 5.55 -32.92 -8.94
C PHE A 793 5.96 -34.00 -9.93
N ASP A 794 5.25 -34.03 -11.05
CA ASP A 794 5.57 -34.94 -12.14
C ASP A 794 6.70 -34.34 -13.01
N ASN A 795 6.67 -33.01 -13.22
CA ASN A 795 7.68 -32.24 -13.96
C ASN A 795 8.22 -31.01 -13.19
N LEU A 796 9.43 -30.57 -13.55
CA LEU A 796 10.08 -29.36 -13.06
C LEU A 796 10.45 -28.42 -14.23
N TYR A 797 10.49 -27.10 -13.94
CA TYR A 797 10.98 -26.05 -14.83
C TYR A 797 11.80 -25.05 -14.01
N ILE A 798 13.12 -25.05 -14.13
CA ILE A 798 14.05 -24.31 -13.27
C ILE A 798 14.57 -23.06 -13.98
N MET A 799 14.43 -21.90 -13.34
CA MET A 799 14.87 -20.60 -13.86
C MET A 799 16.04 -20.00 -13.06
N SER A 800 16.85 -19.11 -13.67
CA SER A 800 17.71 -18.15 -12.95
C SER A 800 18.00 -16.90 -13.77
N LYS A 801 18.16 -15.75 -13.10
CA LYS A 801 18.47 -14.43 -13.70
C LYS A 801 17.62 -14.06 -14.93
N GLY A 802 16.41 -14.61 -15.02
CA GLY A 802 15.49 -14.42 -16.14
C GLY A 802 15.44 -15.54 -17.16
N SER A 803 16.47 -16.39 -17.22
CA SER A 803 16.67 -17.51 -18.14
C SER A 803 16.21 -18.86 -17.55
N CYS A 804 16.08 -19.89 -18.40
CA CYS A 804 15.81 -21.28 -18.03
C CYS A 804 17.12 -22.10 -17.95
N ILE A 805 17.16 -23.05 -17.02
CA ILE A 805 18.30 -23.92 -16.70
C ILE A 805 17.94 -25.41 -16.91
N TYR A 806 16.70 -25.80 -16.57
CA TYR A 806 16.24 -27.18 -16.67
C TYR A 806 14.75 -27.23 -16.93
N GLN A 807 14.30 -28.21 -17.72
CA GLN A 807 12.91 -28.62 -17.81
C GLN A 807 12.86 -30.15 -17.95
N GLY A 808 11.86 -30.80 -17.37
CA GLY A 808 11.63 -32.23 -17.53
C GLY A 808 11.15 -32.96 -16.27
N PRO A 809 11.06 -34.31 -16.30
CA PRO A 809 10.54 -35.11 -15.20
C PRO A 809 11.38 -35.02 -13.92
N THR A 810 10.73 -34.95 -12.77
CA THR A 810 11.39 -34.79 -11.44
C THR A 810 12.49 -35.83 -11.19
N GLY A 811 12.26 -37.10 -11.52
CA GLY A 811 13.25 -38.18 -11.35
C GLY A 811 14.46 -38.09 -12.29
N SER A 812 14.30 -37.45 -13.46
CA SER A 812 15.36 -37.32 -14.48
C SER A 812 16.36 -36.20 -14.16
N LEU A 813 16.04 -35.31 -13.21
CA LEU A 813 16.91 -34.20 -12.80
C LEU A 813 18.31 -34.69 -12.43
N ILE A 814 18.44 -35.66 -11.51
CA ILE A 814 19.75 -36.15 -11.05
C ILE A 814 20.59 -36.72 -12.20
N SER A 815 19.96 -37.44 -13.14
CA SER A 815 20.62 -38.01 -14.31
C SER A 815 21.08 -36.93 -15.30
N TYR A 816 20.28 -35.87 -15.51
CA TYR A 816 20.68 -34.72 -16.31
C TYR A 816 21.90 -34.00 -15.70
N LEU A 817 21.94 -33.83 -14.38
CA LEU A 817 23.04 -33.16 -13.69
C LEU A 817 24.35 -33.92 -13.73
N LYS A 818 24.30 -35.26 -13.68
CA LYS A 818 25.46 -36.12 -13.90
C LYS A 818 26.12 -35.91 -15.28
N LYS A 819 25.36 -35.56 -16.33
CA LYS A 819 25.92 -35.26 -17.67
C LYS A 819 26.88 -34.05 -17.65
N PHE A 820 26.71 -33.12 -16.69
CA PHE A 820 27.53 -31.92 -16.52
C PHE A 820 28.50 -32.03 -15.32
N ASN A 821 28.88 -33.25 -14.91
CA ASN A 821 29.73 -33.54 -13.75
C ASN A 821 29.20 -33.06 -12.38
N LEU A 822 27.90 -32.75 -12.27
CA LEU A 822 27.25 -32.35 -11.02
C LEU A 822 26.65 -33.59 -10.31
N ASN A 823 27.47 -34.26 -9.50
CA ASN A 823 27.06 -35.45 -8.74
C ASN A 823 26.29 -35.08 -7.46
N CYS A 824 25.01 -35.46 -7.37
CA CYS A 824 24.21 -35.35 -6.16
C CYS A 824 24.65 -36.36 -5.09
N PRO A 825 25.06 -35.92 -3.87
CA PRO A 825 25.24 -36.82 -2.75
C PRO A 825 23.90 -37.47 -2.35
N SER A 826 23.91 -38.75 -1.99
CA SER A 826 22.71 -39.53 -1.62
C SER A 826 21.97 -39.02 -0.38
N TYR A 827 22.58 -38.14 0.41
CA TYR A 827 22.00 -37.51 1.60
C TYR A 827 21.44 -36.10 1.34
N HIS A 828 21.52 -35.61 0.10
CA HIS A 828 21.05 -34.28 -0.27
C HIS A 828 19.65 -34.38 -0.90
N ASN A 829 18.74 -33.50 -0.48
CA ASN A 829 17.44 -33.36 -1.14
C ASN A 829 17.66 -32.98 -2.63
N PRO A 830 17.05 -33.69 -3.60
CA PRO A 830 17.18 -33.35 -5.02
C PRO A 830 16.68 -31.95 -5.37
N ALA A 831 15.71 -31.40 -4.63
CA ALA A 831 15.31 -30.00 -4.76
C ALA A 831 16.43 -29.06 -4.34
N ASP A 832 17.09 -29.36 -3.21
CA ASP A 832 18.24 -28.62 -2.68
C ASP A 832 19.53 -28.88 -3.51
N PHE A 833 19.55 -29.92 -4.34
CA PHE A 833 20.60 -30.13 -5.33
C PHE A 833 20.30 -29.37 -6.64
N GLY A 834 19.02 -29.21 -7.00
CA GLY A 834 18.57 -28.19 -7.96
C GLY A 834 18.83 -26.76 -7.47
N GLU A 835 18.79 -26.52 -6.15
CA GLU A 835 19.31 -25.29 -5.53
C GLU A 835 20.82 -25.14 -5.69
N GLN A 836 21.58 -26.24 -5.71
CA GLN A 836 23.02 -26.22 -5.98
C GLN A 836 23.33 -25.83 -7.44
N LEU A 837 22.37 -26.00 -8.37
CA LEU A 837 22.42 -25.34 -9.69
C LEU A 837 22.10 -23.85 -9.64
N MET A 838 21.43 -23.35 -8.60
CA MET A 838 21.28 -21.91 -8.39
C MET A 838 22.56 -21.30 -7.78
N ASP A 839 23.41 -22.07 -7.10
CA ASP A 839 24.79 -21.68 -6.76
C ASP A 839 25.64 -21.59 -8.05
N VAL A 840 25.55 -22.60 -8.93
CA VAL A 840 26.15 -22.55 -10.27
C VAL A 840 25.64 -21.32 -11.06
N ALA A 841 24.33 -21.04 -11.00
CA ALA A 841 23.73 -19.88 -11.66
C ALA A 841 24.06 -18.52 -11.03
N THR A 842 24.60 -18.50 -9.81
CA THR A 842 25.10 -17.27 -9.17
C THR A 842 26.59 -17.05 -9.41
N GLY A 843 27.34 -18.08 -9.80
CA GLY A 843 28.70 -18.00 -10.34
C GLY A 843 29.80 -18.55 -9.43
N GLU A 844 29.45 -19.28 -8.37
CA GLU A 844 30.44 -19.81 -7.40
C GLU A 844 31.09 -21.13 -7.83
N TYR A 845 30.58 -21.77 -8.90
CA TYR A 845 31.10 -23.02 -9.49
C TYR A 845 31.45 -22.85 -10.99
N GLY A 846 32.15 -21.77 -11.33
CA GLY A 846 32.59 -21.45 -12.69
C GLY A 846 31.44 -21.04 -13.65
N ASP A 847 31.77 -20.78 -14.91
CA ASP A 847 30.83 -20.32 -15.96
C ASP A 847 29.93 -21.44 -16.53
N VAL A 848 29.51 -22.39 -15.68
CA VAL A 848 28.65 -23.51 -16.08
C VAL A 848 27.18 -23.09 -16.27
N LEU A 849 26.77 -21.89 -15.81
CA LEU A 849 25.44 -21.33 -16.10
C LEU A 849 25.18 -21.22 -17.60
N PHE A 850 26.14 -20.72 -18.37
CA PHE A 850 26.00 -20.63 -19.82
C PHE A 850 25.87 -22.02 -20.44
N GLN A 851 26.64 -23.00 -19.95
CA GLN A 851 26.63 -24.39 -20.42
C GLN A 851 25.29 -25.11 -20.14
N LEU A 852 24.68 -24.87 -18.98
CA LEU A 852 23.37 -25.43 -18.60
C LEU A 852 22.24 -24.76 -19.38
N THR A 853 22.24 -23.43 -19.49
CA THR A 853 21.27 -22.71 -20.33
C THR A 853 21.44 -23.06 -21.81
N SER A 854 22.65 -23.31 -22.33
CA SER A 854 22.82 -23.86 -23.69
C SER A 854 22.41 -25.34 -23.77
N GLY A 855 22.64 -26.11 -22.72
CA GLY A 855 22.34 -27.55 -22.63
C GLY A 855 20.84 -27.90 -22.53
N VAL A 856 19.97 -26.90 -22.46
CA VAL A 856 18.51 -27.03 -22.70
C VAL A 856 18.04 -25.98 -23.74
N GLU A 857 18.97 -25.28 -24.40
CA GLU A 857 18.69 -24.12 -25.27
C GLU A 857 17.68 -23.12 -24.66
N ASN A 858 17.85 -22.78 -23.38
CA ASN A 858 16.99 -21.88 -22.63
C ASN A 858 15.51 -22.36 -22.59
N GLY A 859 15.31 -23.69 -22.66
CA GLY A 859 14.03 -24.39 -22.62
C GLY A 859 13.46 -24.83 -23.98
N ARG A 860 14.31 -25.03 -25.01
CA ARG A 860 13.89 -25.48 -26.36
C ARG A 860 14.14 -26.97 -26.65
N LEU A 861 15.16 -27.59 -26.05
CA LEU A 861 15.70 -28.89 -26.50
C LEU A 861 14.77 -30.11 -26.34
N ILE A 862 13.65 -30.01 -25.61
CA ILE A 862 12.84 -31.18 -25.20
C ILE A 862 11.88 -31.67 -26.30
N TYR A 863 11.65 -30.87 -27.35
CA TYR A 863 10.72 -31.22 -28.42
C TYR A 863 11.14 -32.46 -29.24
N ASN A 864 12.43 -32.83 -29.19
CA ASN A 864 13.01 -33.88 -30.05
C ASN A 864 13.34 -35.20 -29.33
N GLU A 865 13.72 -35.21 -28.04
CA GLU A 865 14.05 -36.48 -27.34
C GLU A 865 12.81 -37.24 -26.82
N PHE A 866 11.71 -36.54 -26.49
CA PHE A 866 10.54 -37.18 -25.88
C PHE A 866 9.70 -37.98 -26.89
N SER A 867 9.65 -37.53 -28.15
CA SER A 867 8.90 -38.15 -29.25
C SER A 867 9.47 -39.52 -29.67
N GLU A 868 10.79 -39.72 -29.61
CA GLU A 868 11.41 -41.03 -29.89
C GLU A 868 11.22 -42.03 -28.73
N SER A 869 11.23 -41.55 -27.47
CA SER A 869 11.14 -42.43 -26.29
C SER A 869 9.76 -43.10 -26.11
N ILE A 870 8.68 -42.43 -26.53
CA ILE A 870 7.31 -42.98 -26.49
C ILE A 870 7.15 -44.12 -27.52
N LEU A 871 7.86 -44.05 -28.65
CA LEU A 871 7.87 -45.11 -29.67
C LEU A 871 8.64 -46.36 -29.21
N ALA A 872 9.59 -46.22 -28.28
CA ALA A 872 10.44 -47.31 -27.82
C ALA A 872 9.93 -48.06 -26.57
N THR A 873 8.97 -47.49 -25.83
CA THR A 873 8.62 -47.96 -24.46
C THR A 873 7.14 -48.27 -24.25
N SER A 874 6.41 -48.64 -25.31
CA SER A 874 4.99 -49.02 -25.22
C SER A 874 4.80 -50.54 -25.11
N SER A 875 4.67 -51.02 -23.88
CA SER A 875 4.10 -52.35 -23.57
C SER A 875 2.67 -52.44 -24.13
N GLN A 876 2.33 -53.56 -24.78
CA GLN A 876 1.06 -53.70 -25.50
C GLN A 876 -0.19 -53.63 -24.60
N ASP A 877 -0.07 -53.92 -23.31
CA ASP A 877 -1.19 -53.90 -22.37
C ASP A 877 -1.61 -52.48 -21.95
N ASP A 878 -0.66 -51.56 -21.75
CA ASP A 878 -0.93 -50.17 -21.36
C ASP A 878 -1.67 -49.38 -22.46
N ILE A 879 -1.45 -49.78 -23.73
CA ILE A 879 -2.13 -49.20 -24.90
C ILE A 879 -3.64 -49.46 -24.83
N VAL A 880 -4.08 -50.60 -24.29
CA VAL A 880 -5.51 -50.98 -24.22
C VAL A 880 -6.25 -50.10 -23.20
N GLU A 881 -5.68 -49.87 -22.02
CA GLU A 881 -6.34 -49.03 -21.01
C GLU A 881 -6.33 -47.55 -21.44
N TYR A 882 -5.21 -47.04 -21.94
CA TYR A 882 -5.09 -45.64 -22.39
C TYR A 882 -5.97 -45.32 -23.61
N SER A 883 -6.08 -46.25 -24.58
CA SER A 883 -6.99 -46.10 -25.73
C SER A 883 -8.46 -46.14 -25.31
N SER A 884 -8.83 -46.96 -24.30
CA SER A 884 -10.18 -46.98 -23.75
C SER A 884 -10.56 -45.66 -23.07
N ILE A 885 -9.64 -45.05 -22.31
CA ILE A 885 -9.83 -43.73 -21.68
C ILE A 885 -9.92 -42.64 -22.75
N ARG A 886 -9.07 -42.70 -23.78
CA ARG A 886 -9.10 -41.75 -24.91
C ARG A 886 -10.42 -41.83 -25.66
N GLN A 887 -10.88 -43.02 -26.05
CA GLN A 887 -12.19 -43.21 -26.70
C GLN A 887 -13.36 -42.75 -25.80
N ARG A 888 -13.28 -42.96 -24.48
CA ARG A 888 -14.28 -42.49 -23.52
C ARG A 888 -14.28 -40.97 -23.37
N SER A 889 -13.10 -40.33 -23.48
CA SER A 889 -12.96 -38.87 -23.50
C SER A 889 -13.41 -38.26 -24.83
N GLU A 890 -13.14 -38.91 -25.97
CA GLU A 890 -13.54 -38.46 -27.30
C GLU A 890 -15.05 -38.64 -27.53
N SER A 891 -15.66 -39.70 -27.00
CA SER A 891 -17.13 -39.86 -26.99
C SER A 891 -17.82 -38.87 -26.04
N LEU A 892 -17.25 -38.62 -24.84
CA LEU A 892 -17.78 -37.57 -23.95
C LEU A 892 -17.62 -36.17 -24.56
N ASN A 893 -16.49 -35.88 -25.21
CA ASN A 893 -16.25 -34.63 -25.93
C ASN A 893 -17.15 -34.49 -27.17
N LYS A 894 -17.46 -35.57 -27.90
CA LYS A 894 -18.48 -35.56 -28.96
C LYS A 894 -19.86 -35.23 -28.40
N VAL A 895 -20.29 -35.88 -27.31
CA VAL A 895 -21.58 -35.57 -26.65
C VAL A 895 -21.64 -34.13 -26.14
N ILE A 896 -20.52 -33.57 -25.67
CA ILE A 896 -20.42 -32.16 -25.26
C ILE A 896 -20.37 -31.21 -26.48
N GLN A 897 -19.74 -31.59 -27.58
CA GLN A 897 -19.71 -30.80 -28.82
C GLN A 897 -21.06 -30.81 -29.53
N GLU A 898 -21.75 -31.94 -29.63
CA GLU A 898 -23.09 -32.06 -30.20
C GLU A 898 -24.11 -31.25 -29.39
N LYS A 899 -24.04 -31.28 -28.05
CA LYS A 899 -24.86 -30.38 -27.19
C LYS A 899 -24.52 -28.89 -27.31
N ASN A 900 -23.32 -28.54 -27.80
CA ASN A 900 -22.91 -27.15 -28.05
C ASN A 900 -22.95 -26.77 -29.54
N GLY A 901 -23.43 -27.65 -30.42
CA GLY A 901 -23.24 -27.59 -31.88
C GLY A 901 -23.94 -26.45 -32.63
N TYR A 902 -24.75 -25.62 -31.96
CA TYR A 902 -25.40 -24.45 -32.53
C TYR A 902 -25.15 -23.19 -31.68
N ARG A 903 -23.89 -22.74 -31.61
CA ARG A 903 -23.53 -21.38 -31.18
C ARG A 903 -22.60 -20.72 -32.21
N ASN A 904 -23.11 -19.68 -32.86
CA ASN A 904 -22.36 -18.86 -33.82
C ASN A 904 -21.02 -18.39 -33.23
N LYS A 905 -19.94 -18.56 -33.98
CA LYS A 905 -18.55 -18.31 -33.54
C LYS A 905 -18.28 -16.84 -33.15
N ASP A 906 -19.15 -15.90 -33.51
CA ASP A 906 -18.95 -14.45 -33.33
C ASP A 906 -19.54 -13.83 -32.05
N GLN A 907 -20.25 -14.59 -31.20
CA GLN A 907 -20.77 -14.05 -29.93
C GLN A 907 -19.95 -14.50 -28.71
N LEU A 908 -19.27 -13.53 -28.09
CA LEU A 908 -18.50 -13.69 -26.85
C LEU A 908 -19.41 -14.01 -25.65
N ALA A 909 -19.83 -15.26 -25.52
CA ALA A 909 -20.71 -15.72 -24.45
C ALA A 909 -19.94 -15.94 -23.13
N TYR A 910 -20.19 -15.06 -22.15
CA TYR A 910 -19.99 -15.36 -20.73
C TYR A 910 -21.01 -16.41 -20.28
N GLY A 911 -20.71 -17.19 -19.24
CA GLY A 911 -21.60 -18.24 -18.75
C GLY A 911 -23.00 -17.74 -18.35
N ALA A 912 -23.07 -16.65 -17.58
CA ALA A 912 -24.32 -15.98 -17.24
C ALA A 912 -24.77 -14.95 -18.31
N PRO A 913 -26.09 -14.82 -18.59
CA PRO A 913 -26.62 -13.73 -19.40
C PRO A 913 -26.45 -12.37 -18.69
N PHE A 914 -26.40 -11.28 -19.45
CA PHE A 914 -26.08 -9.94 -18.95
C PHE A 914 -26.92 -9.51 -17.74
N HIS A 915 -28.23 -9.74 -17.75
CA HIS A 915 -29.11 -9.40 -16.62
C HIS A 915 -28.74 -10.17 -15.34
N THR A 916 -28.44 -11.47 -15.44
CA THR A 916 -27.97 -12.28 -14.30
C THR A 916 -26.60 -11.79 -13.81
N GLN A 917 -25.68 -11.42 -14.70
CA GLN A 917 -24.40 -10.80 -14.30
C GLN A 917 -24.65 -9.54 -13.46
N VAL A 918 -25.48 -8.61 -13.96
CA VAL A 918 -25.79 -7.36 -13.26
C VAL A 918 -26.45 -7.64 -11.92
N SER A 919 -27.48 -8.49 -11.86
CA SER A 919 -28.21 -8.81 -10.63
C SER A 919 -27.30 -9.40 -9.54
N VAL A 920 -26.49 -10.40 -9.88
CA VAL A 920 -25.55 -11.02 -8.93
C VAL A 920 -24.47 -10.04 -8.48
N LEU A 921 -23.96 -9.21 -9.38
CA LEU A 921 -22.96 -8.18 -9.04
C LEU A 921 -23.55 -7.08 -8.15
N VAL A 922 -24.81 -6.68 -8.37
CA VAL A 922 -25.56 -5.75 -7.51
C VAL A 922 -25.72 -6.34 -6.11
N GLU A 923 -26.26 -7.55 -6.00
CA GLU A 923 -26.47 -8.23 -4.71
C GLU A 923 -25.15 -8.38 -3.93
N ARG A 924 -24.09 -8.83 -4.61
CA ARG A 924 -22.76 -9.04 -4.05
C ARG A 924 -22.13 -7.75 -3.54
N THR A 925 -22.16 -6.68 -4.34
CA THR A 925 -21.55 -5.40 -3.96
C THR A 925 -22.35 -4.66 -2.90
N TRP A 926 -23.69 -4.75 -2.93
CA TRP A 926 -24.58 -4.26 -1.89
C TRP A 926 -24.28 -4.90 -0.52
N ARG A 927 -24.17 -6.23 -0.47
CA ARG A 927 -23.78 -6.97 0.75
C ARG A 927 -22.39 -6.57 1.25
N SER A 928 -21.44 -6.31 0.36
CA SER A 928 -20.09 -5.86 0.73
C SER A 928 -20.12 -4.50 1.41
N ILE A 929 -20.78 -3.49 0.82
CA ILE A 929 -20.83 -2.12 1.35
C ILE A 929 -21.57 -2.07 2.71
N LEU A 930 -22.65 -2.82 2.87
CA LEU A 930 -23.38 -2.91 4.15
C LEU A 930 -22.55 -3.56 5.28
N ARG A 931 -21.53 -4.37 4.93
CA ARG A 931 -20.64 -5.04 5.89
C ARG A 931 -19.36 -4.26 6.16
N GLU A 932 -18.92 -3.38 5.25
CA GLU A 932 -17.82 -2.45 5.44
C GLU A 932 -18.20 -1.34 6.45
N LYS A 933 -18.21 -1.70 7.74
CA LYS A 933 -18.72 -0.82 8.80
C LYS A 933 -17.89 0.45 9.03
N MET A 934 -16.62 0.52 8.66
CA MET A 934 -15.77 1.67 9.01
C MET A 934 -16.01 2.87 8.09
N LEU A 935 -15.77 2.73 6.78
CA LEU A 935 -15.87 3.85 5.85
C LEU A 935 -17.31 4.41 5.77
N THR A 936 -18.31 3.54 5.74
CA THR A 936 -19.74 3.93 5.71
C THR A 936 -20.14 4.69 6.98
N LYS A 937 -19.68 4.28 8.17
CA LYS A 937 -19.92 5.02 9.42
C LYS A 937 -19.24 6.39 9.40
N VAL A 938 -17.97 6.46 8.98
CA VAL A 938 -17.23 7.73 8.91
C VAL A 938 -17.96 8.71 8.00
N ARG A 939 -18.40 8.29 6.80
CA ARG A 939 -19.19 9.14 5.89
C ARG A 939 -20.51 9.61 6.51
N PHE A 940 -21.25 8.74 7.19
CA PHE A 940 -22.51 9.10 7.83
C PHE A 940 -22.27 10.14 8.95
N ILE A 941 -21.31 9.88 9.83
CA ILE A 941 -20.94 10.77 10.95
C ILE A 941 -20.48 12.14 10.43
N THR A 942 -19.67 12.20 9.36
CA THR A 942 -19.23 13.49 8.80
C THR A 942 -20.36 14.26 8.14
N ASN A 943 -21.29 13.60 7.43
CA ASN A 943 -22.44 14.28 6.82
C ASN A 943 -23.39 14.85 7.90
N VAL A 944 -23.75 14.05 8.91
CA VAL A 944 -24.60 14.52 10.02
C VAL A 944 -23.91 15.60 10.84
N GLY A 945 -22.64 15.42 11.19
CA GLY A 945 -21.86 16.39 11.97
C GLY A 945 -21.71 17.73 11.26
N PHE A 946 -21.46 17.70 9.94
CA PHE A 946 -21.37 18.94 9.15
C PHE A 946 -22.76 19.57 8.90
N ALA A 947 -23.81 18.79 8.74
CA ALA A 947 -25.18 19.31 8.63
C ALA A 947 -25.60 20.08 9.90
N LEU A 948 -25.33 19.50 11.08
CA LEU A 948 -25.57 20.16 12.37
C LEU A 948 -24.72 21.42 12.52
N PHE A 949 -23.44 21.37 12.10
CA PHE A 949 -22.54 22.52 12.11
C PHE A 949 -23.06 23.68 11.24
N VAL A 950 -23.45 23.41 9.99
CA VAL A 950 -24.02 24.42 9.08
C VAL A 950 -25.35 24.95 9.62
N GLY A 951 -26.22 24.07 10.11
CA GLY A 951 -27.50 24.45 10.72
C GLY A 951 -27.35 25.34 11.96
N LEU A 952 -26.34 25.11 12.79
CA LEU A 952 -26.03 25.96 13.96
C LEU A 952 -25.34 27.28 13.59
N ALA A 953 -24.58 27.33 12.49
CA ALA A 953 -23.89 28.54 12.03
C ALA A 953 -24.83 29.53 11.31
N TYR A 954 -25.86 29.02 10.63
CA TYR A 954 -26.77 29.76 9.77
C TYR A 954 -28.23 29.74 10.28
N GLN A 955 -28.42 29.75 11.61
CA GLN A 955 -29.74 29.59 12.21
C GLN A 955 -30.70 30.74 11.83
N PHE A 956 -31.96 30.42 11.52
CA PHE A 956 -33.05 31.37 11.21
C PHE A 956 -32.86 32.32 10.00
N ILE A 957 -31.83 32.16 9.16
CA ILE A 957 -31.56 33.12 8.07
C ILE A 957 -32.56 33.05 6.90
N GLY A 958 -33.23 31.92 6.69
CA GLY A 958 -33.92 31.59 5.42
C GLY A 958 -35.08 32.53 5.05
N ASN A 959 -35.65 33.25 6.02
CA ASN A 959 -36.74 34.23 5.83
C ASN A 959 -36.31 35.70 5.95
N ASN A 960 -35.08 35.97 6.41
CA ASN A 960 -34.61 37.33 6.72
C ASN A 960 -33.96 38.01 5.50
N ALA A 961 -34.60 39.08 5.02
CA ALA A 961 -34.15 39.89 3.89
C ALA A 961 -32.73 40.46 4.04
N SER A 962 -32.32 40.79 5.27
CA SER A 962 -30.99 41.35 5.56
C SER A 962 -29.86 40.32 5.49
N LEU A 963 -30.16 39.03 5.61
CA LEU A 963 -29.19 37.92 5.61
C LEU A 963 -29.25 37.06 4.33
N THR A 964 -29.84 37.61 3.27
CA THR A 964 -30.01 36.95 1.96
C THR A 964 -28.69 36.51 1.33
N LEU A 965 -27.64 37.34 1.41
CA LEU A 965 -26.29 36.99 0.95
C LEU A 965 -25.67 35.83 1.75
N ASN A 966 -25.85 35.80 3.07
CA ASN A 966 -25.43 34.68 3.92
C ASN A 966 -26.19 33.39 3.58
N ASN A 967 -27.47 33.49 3.19
CA ASN A 967 -28.24 32.33 2.74
C ASN A 967 -27.73 31.79 1.39
N ALA A 968 -27.41 32.65 0.44
CA ALA A 968 -26.75 32.26 -0.81
C ALA A 968 -25.38 31.59 -0.54
N ALA A 969 -24.57 32.13 0.39
CA ALA A 969 -23.31 31.54 0.82
C ALA A 969 -23.49 30.11 1.40
N MET A 970 -24.49 29.91 2.25
CA MET A 970 -24.85 28.61 2.83
C MET A 970 -25.24 27.59 1.75
N LEU A 971 -26.00 28.00 0.73
CA LEU A 971 -26.38 27.14 -0.39
C LEU A 971 -25.19 26.75 -1.25
N PHE A 972 -24.33 27.72 -1.61
CA PHE A 972 -23.10 27.46 -2.34
C PHE A 972 -22.23 26.44 -1.60
N PHE A 973 -22.03 26.63 -0.30
CA PHE A 973 -21.24 25.71 0.53
C PHE A 973 -21.81 24.32 0.67
N SER A 974 -23.12 24.22 0.80
CA SER A 974 -23.82 22.94 0.83
C SER A 974 -23.50 22.12 -0.42
N GLN A 975 -23.50 22.75 -1.60
CA GLN A 975 -23.12 22.07 -2.85
C GLN A 975 -21.62 21.72 -2.91
N VAL A 976 -20.72 22.61 -2.45
CA VAL A 976 -19.27 22.31 -2.37
C VAL A 976 -19.00 21.09 -1.47
N PHE A 977 -19.62 21.04 -0.29
CA PHE A 977 -19.47 19.93 0.65
C PHE A 977 -19.97 18.59 0.08
N ILE A 978 -21.16 18.59 -0.53
CA ILE A 978 -21.76 17.38 -1.13
C ILE A 978 -20.90 16.87 -2.30
N VAL A 979 -20.33 17.75 -3.14
CA VAL A 979 -19.40 17.31 -4.17
C VAL A 979 -18.13 16.70 -3.57
N PHE A 980 -17.47 17.36 -2.62
CA PHE A 980 -16.22 16.84 -2.03
C PHE A 980 -16.42 15.50 -1.30
N THR A 981 -17.50 15.34 -0.53
CA THR A 981 -17.80 14.09 0.18
C THR A 981 -18.09 12.91 -0.74
N SER A 982 -18.53 13.17 -1.98
CA SER A 982 -18.80 12.14 -2.99
C SER A 982 -17.63 11.88 -3.94
N VAL A 983 -16.82 12.90 -4.27
CA VAL A 983 -15.61 12.75 -5.09
C VAL A 983 -14.51 12.00 -4.32
N MET A 984 -14.14 12.47 -3.11
CA MET A 984 -12.90 12.03 -2.43
C MET A 984 -12.84 10.52 -2.12
N PRO A 985 -13.88 9.87 -1.55
CA PRO A 985 -13.82 8.43 -1.29
C PRO A 985 -13.69 7.63 -2.60
N THR A 986 -14.46 8.03 -3.63
CA THR A 986 -14.53 7.34 -4.92
C THR A 986 -13.17 7.36 -5.64
N ILE A 987 -12.42 8.48 -5.54
CA ILE A 987 -11.05 8.59 -6.08
C ILE A 987 -10.10 7.53 -5.50
N VAL A 988 -10.28 7.09 -4.24
CA VAL A 988 -9.34 6.16 -3.58
C VAL A 988 -9.85 4.72 -3.56
N THR A 989 -11.14 4.46 -3.34
CA THR A 989 -11.66 3.08 -3.31
C THR A 989 -11.65 2.43 -4.69
N PHE A 990 -12.04 3.15 -5.74
CA PHE A 990 -12.15 2.59 -7.08
C PHE A 990 -10.81 2.05 -7.66
N PRO A 991 -9.66 2.74 -7.55
CA PRO A 991 -8.36 2.17 -7.90
C PRO A 991 -8.00 0.85 -7.18
N MET A 992 -8.56 0.62 -5.98
CA MET A 992 -8.33 -0.58 -5.18
C MET A 992 -9.30 -1.71 -5.58
N GLU A 993 -10.59 -1.42 -5.72
CA GLU A 993 -11.61 -2.33 -6.27
C GLU A 993 -11.21 -2.85 -7.67
N ARG A 994 -10.61 -1.98 -8.50
CA ARG A 994 -10.11 -2.30 -9.84
C ARG A 994 -9.16 -3.50 -9.86
N LYS A 995 -8.47 -3.84 -8.77
CA LYS A 995 -7.59 -5.03 -8.69
C LYS A 995 -8.37 -6.34 -8.64
N VAL A 996 -9.49 -6.37 -7.91
CA VAL A 996 -10.41 -7.52 -7.86
C VAL A 996 -11.14 -7.64 -9.19
N LEU A 997 -11.65 -6.53 -9.72
CA LEU A 997 -12.22 -6.45 -11.07
C LEU A 997 -11.26 -6.99 -12.13
N ALA A 998 -9.98 -6.61 -12.09
CA ALA A 998 -8.99 -7.10 -13.04
C ALA A 998 -8.89 -8.63 -12.98
N ARG A 999 -8.73 -9.25 -11.80
CA ARG A 999 -8.74 -10.71 -11.67
C ARG A 999 -10.01 -11.32 -12.28
N GLU A 1000 -11.18 -10.94 -11.77
CA GLU A 1000 -12.45 -11.58 -12.14
C GLU A 1000 -12.82 -11.39 -13.62
N HIS A 1001 -12.52 -10.21 -14.19
CA HIS A 1001 -12.78 -9.92 -15.60
C HIS A 1001 -11.77 -10.61 -16.54
N LEU A 1002 -10.49 -10.70 -16.16
CA LEU A 1002 -9.47 -11.38 -16.95
C LEU A 1002 -9.67 -12.92 -16.91
N ASN A 1003 -10.20 -13.45 -15.80
CA ASN A 1003 -10.66 -14.84 -15.65
C ASN A 1003 -12.13 -15.05 -16.14
N HIS A 1004 -12.66 -14.15 -16.97
CA HIS A 1004 -13.94 -14.31 -17.67
C HIS A 1004 -15.23 -14.47 -16.83
N TRP A 1005 -15.26 -14.06 -15.55
CA TRP A 1005 -16.46 -14.17 -14.71
C TRP A 1005 -17.65 -13.35 -15.24
N TYR A 1006 -17.39 -12.15 -15.78
CA TYR A 1006 -18.43 -11.24 -16.26
C TYR A 1006 -17.89 -10.16 -17.21
N SER A 1007 -18.82 -9.54 -17.95
CA SER A 1007 -18.52 -8.43 -18.84
C SER A 1007 -18.21 -7.14 -18.07
N LEU A 1008 -17.26 -6.34 -18.57
CA LEU A 1008 -16.95 -5.03 -18.01
C LEU A 1008 -18.19 -4.11 -17.96
N LYS A 1009 -19.09 -4.25 -18.95
CA LYS A 1009 -20.39 -3.55 -18.98
C LYS A 1009 -21.26 -3.90 -17.78
N ALA A 1010 -21.37 -5.19 -17.43
CA ALA A 1010 -22.22 -5.65 -16.33
C ALA A 1010 -21.69 -5.17 -14.98
N TYR A 1011 -20.38 -5.26 -14.75
CA TYR A 1011 -19.76 -4.73 -13.53
C TYR A 1011 -19.94 -3.23 -13.40
N TYR A 1012 -19.65 -2.47 -14.47
CA TYR A 1012 -19.76 -1.01 -14.42
C TYR A 1012 -21.19 -0.60 -14.09
N LEU A 1013 -22.18 -1.17 -14.79
CA LEU A 1013 -23.60 -0.92 -14.53
C LEU A 1013 -24.02 -1.32 -13.10
N ALA A 1014 -23.64 -2.51 -12.63
CA ALA A 1014 -23.93 -2.97 -11.27
C ALA A 1014 -23.36 -2.02 -10.20
N LYS A 1015 -22.12 -1.55 -10.38
CA LYS A 1015 -21.51 -0.55 -9.51
C LYS A 1015 -22.29 0.77 -9.52
N MET A 1016 -22.76 1.24 -10.69
CA MET A 1016 -23.60 2.45 -10.76
C MET A 1016 -24.89 2.28 -9.96
N LEU A 1017 -25.58 1.16 -10.12
CA LEU A 1017 -26.87 0.89 -9.47
C LEU A 1017 -26.73 0.79 -7.93
N VAL A 1018 -25.66 0.16 -7.44
CA VAL A 1018 -25.41 -0.02 -6.00
C VAL A 1018 -25.00 1.27 -5.31
N ASP A 1019 -24.31 2.16 -6.02
CA ASP A 1019 -23.87 3.43 -5.45
C ASP A 1019 -25.01 4.47 -5.35
N ILE A 1020 -25.98 4.47 -6.28
CA ILE A 1020 -27.08 5.46 -6.34
C ILE A 1020 -27.85 5.61 -5.01
N PRO A 1021 -28.30 4.54 -4.32
CA PRO A 1021 -29.00 4.69 -3.03
C PRO A 1021 -28.19 5.43 -1.97
N PHE A 1022 -26.86 5.22 -1.89
CA PHE A 1022 -26.01 5.95 -0.94
C PHE A 1022 -25.84 7.43 -1.33
N GLN A 1023 -25.81 7.71 -2.64
CA GLN A 1023 -25.79 9.08 -3.19
C GLN A 1023 -27.13 9.81 -3.05
N ILE A 1024 -28.22 9.11 -2.71
CA ILE A 1024 -29.50 9.70 -2.32
C ILE A 1024 -29.54 9.89 -0.80
N ILE A 1025 -29.21 8.84 -0.03
CA ILE A 1025 -29.37 8.83 1.43
C ILE A 1025 -28.51 9.90 2.12
N PHE A 1026 -27.20 10.00 1.83
CA PHE A 1026 -26.34 10.93 2.56
C PHE A 1026 -26.69 12.41 2.31
N PRO A 1027 -26.92 12.87 1.06
CA PRO A 1027 -27.34 14.24 0.82
C PRO A 1027 -28.75 14.54 1.33
N THR A 1028 -29.67 13.56 1.32
CA THR A 1028 -31.00 13.73 1.93
C THR A 1028 -30.90 13.98 3.43
N VAL A 1029 -30.12 13.16 4.15
CA VAL A 1029 -29.92 13.33 5.60
C VAL A 1029 -29.25 14.68 5.92
N TYR A 1030 -28.24 15.07 5.13
CA TYR A 1030 -27.61 16.38 5.25
C TYR A 1030 -28.63 17.52 5.05
N LEU A 1031 -29.39 17.49 3.95
CA LEU A 1031 -30.29 18.57 3.58
C LEU A 1031 -31.46 18.72 4.57
N VAL A 1032 -32.06 17.61 5.02
CA VAL A 1032 -33.16 17.64 6.01
C VAL A 1032 -32.75 18.43 7.25
N ILE A 1033 -31.57 18.16 7.80
CA ILE A 1033 -31.06 18.86 9.00
C ILE A 1033 -30.86 20.35 8.70
N VAL A 1034 -30.16 20.69 7.62
CA VAL A 1034 -29.84 22.09 7.28
C VAL A 1034 -31.10 22.91 6.94
N TYR A 1035 -32.06 22.32 6.22
CA TYR A 1035 -33.27 23.01 5.76
C TYR A 1035 -34.14 23.52 6.92
N PHE A 1036 -34.37 22.66 7.91
CA PHE A 1036 -35.15 23.02 9.09
C PHE A 1036 -34.37 23.97 10.02
N MET A 1037 -33.09 23.72 10.29
CA MET A 1037 -32.30 24.56 11.22
C MET A 1037 -32.06 25.98 10.69
N THR A 1038 -31.87 26.14 9.38
CA THR A 1038 -31.71 27.47 8.75
C THR A 1038 -33.03 28.18 8.46
N SER A 1039 -34.17 27.54 8.75
CA SER A 1039 -35.53 28.06 8.54
C SER A 1039 -35.82 28.46 7.09
N GLN A 1040 -35.50 27.57 6.16
CA GLN A 1040 -35.94 27.69 4.76
C GLN A 1040 -37.48 27.61 4.65
N PRO A 1041 -38.10 28.17 3.59
CA PRO A 1041 -39.55 28.20 3.45
C PRO A 1041 -40.19 26.81 3.50
N LEU A 1042 -41.22 26.60 4.32
CA LEU A 1042 -41.87 25.31 4.55
C LEU A 1042 -42.81 24.85 3.40
N SER A 1043 -42.40 25.01 2.15
CA SER A 1043 -43.14 24.47 1.00
C SER A 1043 -42.49 23.21 0.44
N PHE A 1044 -43.32 22.16 0.26
CA PHE A 1044 -42.87 20.86 -0.24
C PHE A 1044 -42.17 20.95 -1.60
N GLU A 1045 -42.69 21.80 -2.50
CA GLU A 1045 -42.11 22.03 -3.83
C GLU A 1045 -40.66 22.51 -3.75
N ARG A 1046 -40.38 23.59 -2.99
CA ARG A 1046 -39.03 24.17 -2.85
C ARG A 1046 -38.05 23.20 -2.19
N PHE A 1047 -38.50 22.48 -1.16
CA PHE A 1047 -37.73 21.40 -0.56
C PHE A 1047 -37.40 20.30 -1.57
N SER A 1048 -38.38 19.85 -2.37
CA SER A 1048 -38.20 18.80 -3.37
C SER A 1048 -37.25 19.22 -4.50
N MET A 1049 -37.31 20.49 -4.93
CA MET A 1049 -36.39 21.05 -5.92
C MET A 1049 -34.95 21.10 -5.40
N LEU A 1050 -34.75 21.67 -4.21
CA LEU A 1050 -33.41 21.75 -3.61
C LEU A 1050 -32.83 20.36 -3.32
N LEU A 1051 -33.66 19.40 -2.90
CA LEU A 1051 -33.27 18.00 -2.73
C LEU A 1051 -32.83 17.37 -4.05
N CYS A 1052 -33.58 17.59 -5.13
CA CYS A 1052 -33.26 17.08 -6.47
C CYS A 1052 -31.90 17.61 -6.96
N ILE A 1053 -31.65 18.92 -6.86
CA ILE A 1053 -30.36 19.53 -7.23
C ILE A 1053 -29.22 18.93 -6.40
N THR A 1054 -29.40 18.80 -5.09
CA THR A 1054 -28.36 18.31 -4.17
C THR A 1054 -28.02 16.82 -4.42
N ILE A 1055 -29.02 15.99 -4.74
CA ILE A 1055 -28.81 14.61 -5.18
C ILE A 1055 -28.07 14.56 -6.52
N CYS A 1056 -28.46 15.38 -7.50
CA CYS A 1056 -27.77 15.47 -8.79
C CYS A 1056 -26.30 15.85 -8.62
N MET A 1057 -25.99 16.86 -7.79
CA MET A 1057 -24.62 17.26 -7.47
C MET A 1057 -23.81 16.12 -6.84
N SER A 1058 -24.40 15.33 -5.94
CA SER A 1058 -23.73 14.15 -5.36
C SER A 1058 -23.45 13.06 -6.40
N LEU A 1059 -24.42 12.77 -7.28
CA LEU A 1059 -24.31 11.79 -8.36
C LEU A 1059 -23.25 12.17 -9.40
N VAL A 1060 -23.14 13.45 -9.75
CA VAL A 1060 -22.09 13.98 -10.65
C VAL A 1060 -20.74 14.01 -9.95
N GLY A 1061 -20.67 14.44 -8.69
CA GLY A 1061 -19.42 14.41 -7.89
C GLY A 1061 -18.84 13.00 -7.80
N GLN A 1062 -19.67 11.98 -7.61
CA GLN A 1062 -19.23 10.59 -7.73
C GLN A 1062 -18.68 10.26 -9.13
N GLY A 1063 -19.33 10.73 -10.19
CA GLY A 1063 -18.86 10.56 -11.57
C GLY A 1063 -17.47 11.15 -11.82
N VAL A 1064 -17.21 12.35 -11.30
CA VAL A 1064 -15.89 13.00 -11.30
C VAL A 1064 -14.87 12.13 -10.56
N GLY A 1065 -15.21 11.64 -9.36
CA GLY A 1065 -14.30 10.80 -8.58
C GLY A 1065 -13.95 9.47 -9.27
N LEU A 1066 -14.93 8.86 -9.94
CA LEU A 1066 -14.77 7.64 -10.73
C LEU A 1066 -13.89 7.86 -11.98
N PHE A 1067 -14.03 9.01 -12.64
CA PHE A 1067 -13.16 9.41 -13.76
C PHE A 1067 -11.69 9.54 -13.32
N PHE A 1068 -11.40 10.36 -12.29
CA PHE A 1068 -10.03 10.57 -11.81
C PHE A 1068 -9.39 9.29 -11.23
N GLY A 1069 -10.14 8.50 -10.46
CA GLY A 1069 -9.68 7.21 -9.93
C GLY A 1069 -9.42 6.14 -11.01
N THR A 1070 -10.03 6.29 -12.19
CA THR A 1070 -9.74 5.43 -13.35
C THR A 1070 -8.50 5.90 -14.11
N ALA A 1071 -8.43 7.20 -14.41
CA ALA A 1071 -7.41 7.79 -15.28
C ALA A 1071 -5.99 7.69 -14.69
N PHE A 1072 -5.84 8.04 -13.41
CA PHE A 1072 -4.54 8.27 -12.78
C PHE A 1072 -4.21 7.24 -11.68
N GLY A 1073 -2.97 7.25 -11.19
CA GLY A 1073 -2.59 6.59 -9.95
C GLY A 1073 -3.08 7.37 -8.73
N ILE A 1074 -3.25 6.72 -7.58
CA ILE A 1074 -3.87 7.30 -6.37
C ILE A 1074 -3.24 8.66 -5.99
N GLN A 1075 -1.91 8.76 -5.98
CA GLN A 1075 -1.19 10.01 -5.69
C GLN A 1075 -1.59 11.18 -6.60
N SER A 1076 -1.60 10.95 -7.92
CA SER A 1076 -1.93 12.00 -8.89
C SER A 1076 -3.43 12.29 -8.96
N ALA A 1077 -4.29 11.27 -8.80
CA ALA A 1077 -5.74 11.42 -8.82
C ALA A 1077 -6.24 12.32 -7.67
N VAL A 1078 -5.70 12.12 -6.46
CA VAL A 1078 -6.05 12.91 -5.26
C VAL A 1078 -5.51 14.34 -5.33
N PHE A 1079 -4.38 14.58 -6.02
CA PHE A 1079 -3.93 15.95 -6.26
C PHE A 1079 -4.79 16.65 -7.32
N LEU A 1080 -4.98 16.03 -8.48
CA LEU A 1080 -5.63 16.66 -9.62
C LEU A 1080 -7.15 16.82 -9.43
N GLY A 1081 -7.85 15.88 -8.80
CA GLY A 1081 -9.31 15.93 -8.61
C GLY A 1081 -9.79 17.23 -7.93
N PRO A 1082 -9.36 17.54 -6.69
CA PRO A 1082 -9.63 18.81 -6.02
C PRO A 1082 -9.15 20.02 -6.82
N THR A 1083 -7.90 19.97 -7.31
CA THR A 1083 -7.24 21.13 -7.95
C THR A 1083 -7.93 21.52 -9.26
N CYS A 1084 -8.45 20.56 -10.02
CA CYS A 1084 -9.25 20.82 -11.22
C CYS A 1084 -10.70 21.22 -10.90
N ALA A 1085 -11.25 20.84 -9.74
CA ALA A 1085 -12.59 21.26 -9.33
C ALA A 1085 -12.64 22.73 -8.87
N ILE A 1086 -11.60 23.19 -8.16
CA ILE A 1086 -11.48 24.55 -7.61
C ILE A 1086 -11.78 25.66 -8.64
N PRO A 1087 -11.17 25.71 -9.84
CA PRO A 1087 -11.46 26.73 -10.85
C PRO A 1087 -12.94 26.83 -11.25
N PHE A 1088 -13.67 25.71 -11.26
CA PHE A 1088 -15.10 25.73 -11.58
C PHE A 1088 -15.94 26.41 -10.49
N PHE A 1089 -15.40 26.63 -9.29
CA PHE A 1089 -16.07 27.41 -8.23
C PHE A 1089 -16.17 28.88 -8.62
N LEU A 1090 -15.19 29.45 -9.34
CA LEU A 1090 -15.25 30.83 -9.84
C LEU A 1090 -16.46 31.05 -10.74
N PHE A 1091 -16.71 30.09 -11.63
CA PHE A 1091 -17.85 30.10 -12.55
C PHE A 1091 -19.17 29.61 -11.94
N SER A 1092 -19.25 29.42 -10.61
CA SER A 1092 -20.51 29.06 -9.96
C SER A 1092 -21.57 30.15 -10.09
N GLY A 1093 -21.17 31.40 -10.31
CA GLY A 1093 -22.01 32.59 -10.23
C GLY A 1093 -21.96 33.28 -8.86
N TYR A 1094 -21.36 32.67 -7.83
CA TYR A 1094 -21.23 33.29 -6.50
C TYR A 1094 -20.03 34.27 -6.41
N PHE A 1095 -18.85 33.86 -6.87
CA PHE A 1095 -17.62 34.66 -6.78
C PHE A 1095 -17.50 35.76 -7.85
N ILE A 1096 -18.12 35.53 -9.00
CA ILE A 1096 -18.07 36.39 -10.18
C ILE A 1096 -19.49 36.43 -10.75
N ASN A 1097 -20.04 37.62 -10.97
CA ASN A 1097 -21.31 37.76 -11.68
C ASN A 1097 -21.12 37.24 -13.13
N LEU A 1098 -22.00 36.36 -13.59
CA LEU A 1098 -21.88 35.68 -14.89
C LEU A 1098 -21.74 36.66 -16.08
N ASN A 1099 -22.32 37.85 -16.00
CA ASN A 1099 -22.22 38.89 -17.03
C ASN A 1099 -20.84 39.56 -17.11
N SER A 1100 -20.02 39.45 -16.06
CA SER A 1100 -18.67 40.02 -16.00
C SER A 1100 -17.56 39.06 -16.47
N VAL A 1101 -17.92 37.84 -16.88
CA VAL A 1101 -16.96 36.86 -17.42
C VAL A 1101 -16.54 37.27 -18.84
N PRO A 1102 -15.24 37.36 -19.16
CA PRO A 1102 -14.78 37.71 -20.50
C PRO A 1102 -15.33 36.77 -21.58
N ALA A 1103 -15.72 37.32 -22.73
CA ALA A 1103 -16.40 36.58 -23.80
C ALA A 1103 -15.66 35.30 -24.24
N TYR A 1104 -14.32 35.33 -24.27
CA TYR A 1104 -13.46 34.20 -24.64
C TYR A 1104 -13.41 33.07 -23.60
N LEU A 1105 -13.86 33.29 -22.36
CA LEU A 1105 -14.00 32.27 -21.31
C LEU A 1105 -15.47 31.89 -21.03
N ASN A 1106 -16.44 32.55 -21.67
CA ASN A 1106 -17.86 32.34 -21.37
C ASN A 1106 -18.32 30.88 -21.57
N TRP A 1107 -17.72 30.15 -22.53
CA TRP A 1107 -17.97 28.72 -22.74
C TRP A 1107 -17.68 27.85 -21.51
N ILE A 1108 -16.76 28.27 -20.63
CA ILE A 1108 -16.45 27.56 -19.37
C ILE A 1108 -17.62 27.67 -18.39
N THR A 1109 -18.40 28.76 -18.43
CA THR A 1109 -19.60 28.90 -17.57
C THR A 1109 -20.61 27.80 -17.89
N GLY A 1110 -20.82 27.48 -19.17
CA GLY A 1110 -21.72 26.41 -19.62
C GLY A 1110 -21.22 24.99 -19.32
N ILE A 1111 -19.97 24.86 -18.87
CA ILE A 1111 -19.31 23.59 -18.48
C ILE A 1111 -19.21 23.46 -16.95
N SER A 1112 -19.42 24.53 -16.19
CA SER A 1112 -19.24 24.49 -14.74
C SER A 1112 -20.36 23.70 -14.04
N LEU A 1113 -20.00 22.55 -13.45
CA LEU A 1113 -20.86 21.80 -12.55
C LEU A 1113 -21.41 22.67 -11.40
N PHE A 1114 -20.56 23.52 -10.82
CA PHE A 1114 -20.93 24.36 -9.69
C PHE A 1114 -21.88 25.49 -10.08
N ARG A 1115 -21.92 25.88 -11.36
CA ARG A 1115 -22.93 26.79 -11.89
C ARG A 1115 -24.31 26.15 -11.78
N PHE A 1116 -24.52 25.03 -12.47
CA PHE A 1116 -25.83 24.34 -12.48
C PHE A 1116 -26.31 23.95 -11.07
N GLY A 1117 -25.39 23.56 -10.18
CA GLY A 1117 -25.72 23.28 -8.78
C GLY A 1117 -26.11 24.52 -7.97
N PHE A 1118 -25.39 25.65 -8.12
CA PHE A 1118 -25.69 26.88 -7.38
C PHE A 1118 -26.91 27.61 -7.94
N GLU A 1119 -26.96 27.83 -9.25
CA GLU A 1119 -28.08 28.43 -10.00
C GLU A 1119 -29.38 27.64 -9.75
N GLY A 1120 -29.33 26.30 -9.82
CA GLY A 1120 -30.46 25.45 -9.48
C GLY A 1120 -30.90 25.54 -8.00
N SER A 1121 -29.96 25.69 -7.06
CA SER A 1121 -30.27 25.87 -5.63
C SER A 1121 -30.90 27.24 -5.34
N MET A 1122 -30.42 28.29 -6.00
CA MET A 1122 -30.95 29.65 -5.90
C MET A 1122 -32.37 29.73 -6.45
N LEU A 1123 -32.62 29.16 -7.64
CA LEU A 1123 -33.96 29.09 -8.23
C LEU A 1123 -34.92 28.27 -7.35
N ALA A 1124 -34.49 27.12 -6.81
CA ALA A 1124 -35.32 26.30 -5.91
C ALA A 1124 -35.84 27.07 -4.68
N ILE A 1125 -35.04 27.98 -4.10
CA ILE A 1125 -35.45 28.76 -2.91
C ILE A 1125 -36.12 30.09 -3.26
N TYR A 1126 -35.63 30.81 -4.27
CA TYR A 1126 -36.03 32.22 -4.50
C TYR A 1126 -36.97 32.45 -5.69
N ASN A 1127 -37.07 31.52 -6.65
CA ASN A 1127 -37.94 31.71 -7.81
C ASN A 1127 -39.42 31.80 -7.36
N ASP A 1128 -40.18 32.76 -7.88
CA ASP A 1128 -41.59 33.02 -7.54
C ASP A 1128 -41.88 33.06 -6.02
N ARG A 1129 -40.92 33.53 -5.22
CA ARG A 1129 -41.06 33.63 -3.75
C ARG A 1129 -41.68 34.98 -3.35
N PRO A 1130 -42.64 35.02 -2.39
CA PRO A 1130 -43.14 36.28 -1.86
C PRO A 1130 -42.05 37.12 -1.18
N PRO A 1131 -42.27 38.44 -0.99
CA PRO A 1131 -41.30 39.32 -0.34
C PRO A 1131 -40.87 38.84 1.04
N LEU A 1132 -39.59 39.02 1.35
CA LEU A 1132 -38.97 38.58 2.60
C LEU A 1132 -39.26 39.54 3.77
N GLU A 1133 -39.14 39.03 4.99
CA GLU A 1133 -39.23 39.84 6.21
C GLU A 1133 -37.95 40.66 6.38
N CYS A 1134 -38.09 41.96 6.62
CA CYS A 1134 -36.95 42.87 6.79
C CYS A 1134 -36.99 43.48 8.20
N PRO A 1135 -36.06 43.10 9.09
CA PRO A 1135 -35.98 43.65 10.46
C PRO A 1135 -35.28 45.02 10.52
N GLN A 1136 -34.71 45.48 9.41
CA GLN A 1136 -34.03 46.78 9.28
C GLN A 1136 -34.94 47.80 8.58
N PRO A 1137 -34.72 49.12 8.73
CA PRO A 1137 -35.51 50.15 8.05
C PRO A 1137 -35.41 50.06 6.51
N TYR A 1138 -34.36 49.44 5.98
CA TYR A 1138 -34.18 49.20 4.55
C TYR A 1138 -33.47 47.86 4.31
N CYS A 1139 -34.03 47.00 3.46
CA CYS A 1139 -33.36 45.82 2.91
C CYS A 1139 -33.45 45.85 1.39
N HIS A 1140 -32.31 46.01 0.70
CA HIS A 1140 -32.24 46.02 -0.77
C HIS A 1140 -32.87 44.76 -1.39
N PHE A 1141 -32.58 43.59 -0.81
CA PHE A 1141 -33.02 42.28 -1.29
C PHE A 1141 -34.34 41.78 -0.68
N ARG A 1142 -35.24 42.71 -0.31
CA ARG A 1142 -36.60 42.34 0.17
C ARG A 1142 -37.43 41.61 -0.91
N SER A 1143 -37.20 41.93 -2.19
CA SER A 1143 -37.80 41.22 -3.33
C SER A 1143 -36.84 40.13 -3.85
N PRO A 1144 -37.25 38.84 -3.83
CA PRO A 1144 -36.46 37.74 -4.38
C PRO A 1144 -36.08 37.90 -5.86
N ALA A 1145 -36.93 38.53 -6.68
CA ALA A 1145 -36.63 38.78 -8.09
C ALA A 1145 -35.39 39.68 -8.26
N LYS A 1146 -35.32 40.80 -7.50
CA LYS A 1146 -34.14 41.69 -7.48
C LYS A 1146 -32.89 41.00 -6.93
N PHE A 1147 -33.05 40.00 -6.08
CA PHE A 1147 -31.92 39.20 -5.60
C PHE A 1147 -31.38 38.28 -6.70
N LEU A 1148 -32.25 37.58 -7.45
CA LEU A 1148 -31.86 36.77 -8.61
C LEU A 1148 -31.27 37.62 -9.74
N GLU A 1149 -31.81 38.81 -9.98
CA GLU A 1149 -31.27 39.82 -10.91
C GLU A 1149 -29.81 40.19 -10.57
N SER A 1150 -29.50 40.41 -9.28
CA SER A 1150 -28.13 40.76 -8.84
C SER A 1150 -27.07 39.68 -9.08
N PHE A 1151 -27.50 38.41 -9.20
CA PHE A 1151 -26.66 37.27 -9.58
C PHE A 1151 -26.74 36.92 -11.09
N ALA A 1152 -27.46 37.73 -11.89
CA ALA A 1152 -27.75 37.49 -13.31
C ALA A 1152 -28.51 36.18 -13.60
N MET A 1153 -29.41 35.76 -12.69
CA MET A 1153 -30.18 34.50 -12.75
C MET A 1153 -31.67 34.67 -13.06
N GLU A 1154 -32.15 35.89 -13.32
CA GLU A 1154 -33.58 36.18 -13.56
C GLU A 1154 -34.18 35.40 -14.75
N LYS A 1155 -33.40 35.19 -15.82
CA LYS A 1155 -33.83 34.47 -17.03
C LYS A 1155 -33.49 32.98 -17.01
N SER A 1156 -33.01 32.46 -15.89
CA SER A 1156 -32.50 31.10 -15.78
C SER A 1156 -33.60 30.08 -15.48
N SER A 1157 -33.56 28.94 -16.17
CA SER A 1157 -34.53 27.86 -15.95
C SER A 1157 -33.95 26.74 -15.09
N TYR A 1158 -34.70 26.37 -14.05
CA TYR A 1158 -34.39 25.24 -13.19
C TYR A 1158 -34.28 23.90 -13.95
N LEU A 1159 -35.13 23.71 -14.98
CA LEU A 1159 -35.13 22.49 -15.80
C LEU A 1159 -33.82 22.34 -16.58
N ILE A 1160 -33.27 23.44 -17.09
CA ILE A 1160 -31.97 23.45 -17.81
C ILE A 1160 -30.84 23.02 -16.86
N CYS A 1161 -30.88 23.44 -15.59
CA CYS A 1161 -29.90 23.04 -14.59
C CYS A 1161 -29.92 21.52 -14.32
N ILE A 1162 -31.10 20.91 -14.21
CA ILE A 1162 -31.24 19.45 -14.11
C ILE A 1162 -30.71 18.75 -15.36
N ILE A 1163 -31.13 19.18 -16.56
CA ILE A 1163 -30.71 18.56 -17.82
C ILE A 1163 -29.18 18.63 -17.97
N GLY A 1164 -28.57 19.76 -17.64
CA GLY A 1164 -27.11 19.93 -17.61
C GLY A 1164 -26.43 18.95 -16.66
N MET A 1165 -26.89 18.81 -15.42
CA MET A 1165 -26.32 17.87 -14.46
C MET A 1165 -26.52 16.40 -14.86
N LEU A 1166 -27.68 16.03 -15.42
CA LEU A 1166 -27.92 14.67 -15.94
C LEU A 1166 -27.01 14.37 -17.14
N ALA A 1167 -26.81 15.33 -18.05
CA ALA A 1167 -25.83 15.20 -19.13
C ALA A 1167 -24.42 14.97 -18.57
N TYR A 1168 -24.00 15.76 -17.56
CA TYR A 1168 -22.72 15.56 -16.87
C TYR A 1168 -22.57 14.17 -16.25
N PHE A 1169 -23.62 13.69 -15.57
CA PHE A 1169 -23.66 12.36 -14.96
C PHE A 1169 -23.40 11.26 -15.98
N PHE A 1170 -24.07 11.31 -17.15
CA PHE A 1170 -23.85 10.34 -18.21
C PHE A 1170 -22.47 10.48 -18.87
N VAL A 1171 -22.07 11.70 -19.25
CA VAL A 1171 -20.79 11.97 -19.93
C VAL A 1171 -19.59 11.48 -19.11
N LEU A 1172 -19.53 11.82 -17.81
CA LEU A 1172 -18.42 11.41 -16.94
C LEU A 1172 -18.37 9.90 -16.73
N ARG A 1173 -19.53 9.24 -16.66
CA ARG A 1173 -19.60 7.77 -16.48
C ARG A 1173 -19.28 7.02 -17.78
N PHE A 1174 -19.70 7.52 -18.94
CA PHE A 1174 -19.24 6.97 -20.22
C PHE A 1174 -17.72 7.16 -20.39
N ALA A 1175 -17.18 8.36 -20.12
CA ALA A 1175 -15.75 8.62 -20.16
C ALA A 1175 -14.97 7.71 -19.20
N GLY A 1176 -15.45 7.54 -17.96
CA GLY A 1176 -14.89 6.62 -16.97
C GLY A 1176 -14.90 5.16 -17.46
N TYR A 1177 -15.99 4.68 -18.06
CA TYR A 1177 -16.08 3.34 -18.65
C TYR A 1177 -15.08 3.15 -19.82
N PHE A 1178 -14.98 4.11 -20.74
CA PHE A 1178 -14.03 4.03 -21.86
C PHE A 1178 -12.57 4.06 -21.39
N LEU A 1179 -12.24 4.90 -20.41
CA LEU A 1179 -10.91 4.91 -19.77
C LEU A 1179 -10.61 3.60 -19.04
N LEU A 1180 -11.58 3.01 -18.33
CA LEU A 1180 -11.42 1.73 -17.64
C LEU A 1180 -11.17 0.60 -18.65
N ARG A 1181 -11.94 0.58 -19.74
CA ARG A 1181 -11.75 -0.36 -20.86
C ARG A 1181 -10.37 -0.19 -21.50
N SER A 1182 -9.89 1.04 -21.66
CA SER A 1182 -8.55 1.33 -22.18
C SER A 1182 -7.46 0.84 -21.22
N LYS A 1183 -7.52 1.19 -19.92
CA LYS A 1183 -6.57 0.71 -18.91
C LYS A 1183 -6.54 -0.82 -18.79
N LEU A 1184 -7.68 -1.50 -18.86
CA LEU A 1184 -7.74 -2.97 -18.86
C LEU A 1184 -7.17 -3.58 -20.15
N LYS A 1185 -7.29 -2.90 -21.30
CA LYS A 1185 -6.56 -3.26 -22.53
C LYS A 1185 -5.04 -3.02 -22.44
N THR A 1186 -4.56 -2.14 -21.55
CA THR A 1186 -3.11 -1.93 -21.30
C THR A 1186 -2.56 -2.86 -20.21
N ILE A 1187 -3.44 -3.38 -19.33
CA ILE A 1187 -3.08 -4.41 -18.34
C ILE A 1187 -3.02 -5.78 -18.99
N ARG A 1188 -3.93 -6.05 -19.94
CA ARG A 1188 -3.79 -7.14 -20.90
C ARG A 1188 -2.52 -6.92 -21.73
#